data_AF-A0A8C3N894-F1
#
_entry.id   AF-A0A8C3N894-F1
#
_cell.length_a   1.000
_cell.length_b   1.000
_cell.length_c   1.000
_cell.angle_alpha   90.00
_cell.angle_beta   90.00
_cell.angle_gamma   90.00
#
_symmetry.space_group_name_H-M   'P 1'
#
loop_
_entity.id
_entity.type
_entity.pdbx_description
1 polymer ?
#
loop_
_entity_poly.entity_id
_entity_poly.type
_entity_poly.pdbx_seq_one_letter_code
_entity_poly.pdbx_strand_id
1 'polypeptide(L)'
;MAGEGSAFRLRCSLLGHGQDVRGLTRGLFPEGSFVSVSRDRTARLWTPDGLNRGFTEMHCMSGHSNFVSCVCIIPPSDLYPRGLIATGGNDHNICIFTVDNPAPLYVLKGHKNTVCSLSSGKFGTLLSGSWDTTAKVWLNDRCMMTLQGHTAAIWAVKILPEQGLMLTGSADKTIKLWKAGRCERTFAGHEDCVRGLAILSEMEFLSCANDASVRRWQISGECLQVYYGHTNYIYSISVFPRCKDFVTTGEDRSLRIWKQGECAQTIRLPAQSVWCCCVLDNGDIVVGASDGIIRVFTESLERTASAEEIQAFENELAQASIDPKTGDLGDINADDLPGREHLKDPGTRDGQTRLIKDNGKVEAYQWSVSEGRWIKIGDVVGSSGATQQTSGKVLFEGKEYDYVFTIDVNENGPSYKLPYNITDDPWLTAYNFLQKNDLNPMFLDQVAKFIMDNTKGQTLLSTSNQFSDPFTGAGRYVPGSSSGSSAIPGADPFTGAGRYVPGSASNTVPPVGGVDPFTGMDAYQSAAAKVENIYFPKKDAVTFDQANPTQILGKLKELNCSAAEEHKLTEDDLIILEKLLSATCNTSTETPTAQQLQTLWRAVNWPEDIVFPALDILRLSVRHPTVNENFCSEKEHVQFIILLLKFLNPKGKQANQLLALRALCNCFVSHAGQKLMMEQRDEIMTQAIETKSGSNKNIHIALATLTLNYAVCLHKVNNVEGKAQCLSVISTVMEVVQDLEAIFRLLVALGTLISDDTNAVQLAKSLGVDSQIKKYASVSEPAKVKECCRFVLNLL
;
A
#
# COMPACT_ATOMS: atom_id res chain seq x y z
N MET A 1 -13.38 -49.94 -6.19
CA MET A 1 -12.30 -49.17 -6.83
C MET A 1 -12.27 -47.82 -6.14
N ALA A 2 -11.15 -47.42 -5.55
CA ALA A 2 -10.93 -46.00 -5.26
C ALA A 2 -10.70 -45.28 -6.60
N GLY A 3 -11.16 -44.04 -6.74
CA GLY A 3 -10.89 -43.26 -7.95
C GLY A 3 -9.40 -42.96 -8.07
N GLU A 4 -8.84 -43.08 -9.27
CA GLU A 4 -7.49 -42.61 -9.56
C GLU A 4 -7.44 -41.10 -9.32
N GLY A 5 -6.66 -40.67 -8.34
CA GLY A 5 -6.49 -39.25 -8.03
C GLY A 5 -5.82 -38.54 -9.21
N SER A 6 -6.44 -37.48 -9.72
CA SER A 6 -5.85 -36.67 -10.77
C SER A 6 -4.58 -36.00 -10.27
N ALA A 7 -3.46 -36.38 -10.90
CA ALA A 7 -2.12 -35.87 -10.63
C ALA A 7 -1.66 -35.00 -11.80
N PHE A 8 -1.04 -33.88 -11.46
CA PHE A 8 -0.44 -32.96 -12.43
C PHE A 8 0.81 -33.59 -13.04
N ARG A 9 0.87 -33.62 -14.37
CA ARG A 9 2.00 -34.10 -15.18
C ARG A 9 2.50 -32.98 -16.08
N LEU A 10 3.74 -33.09 -16.56
CA LEU A 10 4.29 -32.13 -17.52
C LEU A 10 3.39 -32.07 -18.77
N ARG A 11 3.04 -30.86 -19.20
CA ARG A 11 2.35 -30.56 -20.47
C ARG A 11 3.33 -30.12 -21.54
N CYS A 12 4.22 -29.18 -21.20
CA CYS A 12 5.29 -28.71 -22.06
C CYS A 12 6.34 -27.90 -21.27
N SER A 13 7.57 -27.84 -21.80
CA SER A 13 8.60 -26.87 -21.41
C SER A 13 8.73 -25.82 -22.51
N LEU A 14 8.77 -24.54 -22.15
CA LEU A 14 8.80 -23.41 -23.08
C LEU A 14 10.11 -22.64 -22.89
N LEU A 15 10.90 -22.58 -23.98
CA LEU A 15 12.15 -21.84 -24.09
C LEU A 15 11.86 -20.45 -24.67
N GLY A 16 12.46 -19.40 -24.10
CA GLY A 16 12.34 -18.05 -24.64
C GLY A 16 13.03 -16.97 -23.81
N HIS A 17 12.92 -17.04 -22.48
CA HIS A 17 13.64 -16.13 -21.60
C HIS A 17 15.11 -16.52 -21.42
N GLY A 18 15.99 -15.53 -21.37
CA GLY A 18 17.44 -15.72 -21.25
C GLY A 18 17.99 -15.74 -19.82
N GLN A 19 17.14 -15.49 -18.83
CA GLN A 19 17.43 -15.46 -17.39
C GLN A 19 16.14 -15.78 -16.60
N ASP A 20 16.22 -15.87 -15.27
CA ASP A 20 15.11 -16.23 -14.37
C ASP A 20 13.77 -15.64 -14.79
N VAL A 21 12.73 -16.49 -14.88
CA VAL A 21 11.35 -16.03 -15.00
C VAL A 21 10.86 -15.63 -13.61
N ARG A 22 10.54 -14.34 -13.43
CA ARG A 22 10.30 -13.74 -12.11
C ARG A 22 8.83 -13.51 -11.77
N GLY A 23 7.96 -13.46 -12.78
CA GLY A 23 6.52 -13.26 -12.60
C GLY A 23 5.73 -13.89 -13.74
N LEU A 24 4.49 -14.29 -13.41
CA LEU A 24 3.53 -14.91 -14.33
C LEU A 24 2.13 -14.36 -14.01
N THR A 25 1.31 -14.14 -15.04
CA THR A 25 -0.13 -13.88 -14.90
C THR A 25 -0.90 -14.58 -16.01
N ARG A 26 -2.09 -15.10 -15.68
CA ARG A 26 -3.09 -15.53 -16.68
C ARG A 26 -3.47 -14.33 -17.55
N GLY A 27 -3.55 -14.54 -18.87
CA GLY A 27 -4.01 -13.56 -19.85
C GLY A 27 -5.53 -13.57 -20.00
N LEU A 28 -6.10 -12.48 -20.53
CA LEU A 28 -7.53 -12.39 -20.84
C LEU A 28 -7.81 -12.45 -22.36
N PHE A 29 -6.84 -12.09 -23.19
CA PHE A 29 -6.90 -12.19 -24.63
C PHE A 29 -5.50 -12.47 -25.20
N PRO A 30 -5.33 -13.40 -26.16
CA PRO A 30 -6.30 -14.43 -26.57
C PRO A 30 -6.73 -15.35 -25.42
N GLU A 31 -7.79 -16.14 -25.62
CA GLU A 31 -8.27 -17.07 -24.59
C GLU A 31 -7.21 -18.13 -24.26
N GLY A 32 -7.08 -18.49 -22.97
CA GLY A 32 -6.08 -19.44 -22.49
C GLY A 32 -4.63 -18.94 -22.52
N SER A 33 -4.37 -17.69 -22.90
CA SER A 33 -3.03 -17.08 -22.89
C SER A 33 -2.49 -16.83 -21.48
N PHE A 34 -1.18 -16.58 -21.38
CA PHE A 34 -0.54 -16.05 -20.17
C PHE A 34 0.64 -15.13 -20.52
N VAL A 35 1.07 -14.31 -19.56
CA VAL A 35 2.22 -13.41 -19.70
C VAL A 35 3.28 -13.75 -18.66
N SER A 36 4.54 -13.85 -19.10
CA SER A 36 5.73 -14.01 -18.25
C SER A 36 6.61 -12.77 -18.25
N VAL A 37 7.42 -12.60 -17.20
CA VAL A 37 8.45 -11.55 -17.10
C VAL A 37 9.77 -12.10 -16.55
N SER A 38 10.91 -11.56 -16.99
CA SER A 38 12.24 -12.07 -16.65
C SER A 38 13.28 -11.00 -16.32
N ARG A 39 14.35 -11.43 -15.64
CA ARG A 39 15.59 -10.65 -15.50
C ARG A 39 16.26 -10.31 -16.84
N ASP A 40 15.94 -11.01 -17.94
CA ASP A 40 16.43 -10.67 -19.28
C ASP A 40 15.96 -9.30 -19.81
N ARG A 41 15.03 -8.65 -19.06
CA ARG A 41 14.40 -7.33 -19.29
C ARG A 41 13.19 -7.36 -20.24
N THR A 42 12.68 -8.53 -20.57
CA THR A 42 11.51 -8.72 -21.43
C THR A 42 10.28 -9.20 -20.66
N ALA A 43 9.11 -8.98 -21.26
CA ALA A 43 7.87 -9.68 -20.94
C ALA A 43 7.40 -10.44 -22.18
N ARG A 44 6.83 -11.64 -22.04
CA ARG A 44 6.40 -12.45 -23.20
C ARG A 44 4.94 -12.88 -23.05
N LEU A 45 4.14 -12.63 -24.10
CA LEU A 45 2.77 -13.11 -24.22
C LEU A 45 2.78 -14.47 -24.92
N TRP A 46 2.26 -15.49 -24.23
CA TRP A 46 2.20 -16.87 -24.70
C TRP A 46 0.76 -17.27 -25.00
N THR A 47 0.54 -17.90 -26.14
CA THR A 47 -0.79 -18.30 -26.63
C THR A 47 -0.83 -19.79 -26.95
N PRO A 48 -1.95 -20.50 -26.72
CA PRO A 48 -2.07 -21.92 -27.08
C PRO A 48 -1.75 -22.18 -28.56
N ASP A 49 -1.02 -23.25 -28.85
CA ASP A 49 -0.49 -23.60 -30.18
C ASP A 49 -1.53 -24.06 -31.23
N GLY A 50 -2.83 -23.96 -30.93
CA GLY A 50 -3.93 -24.46 -31.76
C GLY A 50 -4.10 -25.99 -31.75
N LEU A 51 -3.03 -26.76 -31.48
CA LEU A 51 -3.07 -28.21 -31.22
C LEU A 51 -3.45 -28.55 -29.77
N ASN A 52 -3.52 -27.53 -28.91
CA ASN A 52 -3.77 -27.61 -27.48
C ASN A 52 -2.76 -28.49 -26.71
N ARG A 53 -1.51 -28.56 -27.21
CA ARG A 53 -0.41 -29.28 -26.53
C ARG A 53 0.59 -28.31 -25.92
N GLY A 54 1.22 -27.45 -26.71
CA GLY A 54 2.13 -26.41 -26.25
C GLY A 54 1.53 -24.99 -26.30
N PHE A 55 2.44 -24.03 -26.25
CA PHE A 55 2.18 -22.60 -26.42
C PHE A 55 3.22 -22.00 -27.37
N THR A 56 2.83 -20.99 -28.13
CA THR A 56 3.69 -20.17 -28.96
C THR A 56 3.85 -18.77 -28.34
N GLU A 57 4.98 -18.11 -28.60
CA GLU A 57 5.12 -16.69 -28.32
C GLU A 57 4.32 -15.88 -29.36
N MET A 58 3.46 -14.98 -28.88
CA MET A 58 2.77 -13.99 -29.70
C MET A 58 3.56 -12.69 -29.78
N HIS A 59 4.07 -12.20 -28.64
CA HIS A 59 4.88 -10.99 -28.56
C HIS A 59 5.93 -11.06 -27.45
N CYS A 60 7.16 -10.66 -27.75
CA CYS A 60 8.16 -10.23 -26.78
C CYS A 60 8.09 -8.70 -26.61
N MET A 61 7.54 -8.27 -25.47
CA MET A 61 7.45 -6.87 -25.04
C MET A 61 8.77 -6.39 -24.43
N SER A 62 9.15 -5.16 -24.73
CA SER A 62 10.39 -4.53 -24.21
C SER A 62 10.16 -3.06 -23.88
N GLY A 63 10.86 -2.54 -22.87
CA GLY A 63 10.71 -1.13 -22.44
C GLY A 63 11.34 -0.79 -21.08
N HIS A 64 11.47 -1.78 -20.19
CA HIS A 64 12.27 -1.60 -18.97
C HIS A 64 13.77 -1.55 -19.28
N SER A 65 14.49 -0.70 -18.55
CA SER A 65 15.95 -0.59 -18.68
C SER A 65 16.71 -1.66 -17.87
N ASN A 66 16.05 -2.28 -16.89
CA ASN A 66 16.60 -3.33 -16.03
C ASN A 66 15.54 -4.43 -15.75
N PHE A 67 15.87 -5.44 -14.94
CA PHE A 67 15.09 -6.66 -14.71
C PHE A 67 13.58 -6.41 -14.56
N VAL A 68 12.75 -7.13 -15.30
CA VAL A 68 11.30 -7.12 -15.07
C VAL A 68 10.97 -8.15 -14.00
N SER A 69 10.21 -7.74 -12.98
CA SER A 69 10.09 -8.49 -11.73
C SER A 69 8.66 -8.90 -11.36
N CYS A 70 7.65 -8.21 -11.88
CA CYS A 70 6.24 -8.57 -11.70
C CYS A 70 5.38 -8.16 -12.90
N VAL A 71 4.19 -8.75 -13.01
CA VAL A 71 3.23 -8.49 -14.09
C VAL A 71 1.79 -8.72 -13.62
N CYS A 72 0.84 -7.95 -14.14
CA CYS A 72 -0.59 -8.25 -14.06
C CYS A 72 -1.34 -7.78 -15.31
N ILE A 73 -2.53 -8.35 -15.58
CA ILE A 73 -3.44 -7.85 -16.61
C ILE A 73 -4.39 -6.82 -16.00
N ILE A 74 -4.49 -5.63 -16.60
CA ILE A 74 -5.55 -4.66 -16.32
C ILE A 74 -6.80 -5.09 -17.12
N PRO A 75 -7.97 -5.27 -16.49
CA PRO A 75 -9.18 -5.72 -17.18
C PRO A 75 -9.60 -4.81 -18.36
N PRO A 76 -10.40 -5.34 -19.31
CA PRO A 76 -11.00 -4.55 -20.38
C PRO A 76 -11.74 -3.30 -19.91
N SER A 77 -11.74 -2.29 -20.78
CA SER A 77 -12.50 -1.04 -20.65
C SER A 77 -12.94 -0.56 -22.04
N ASP A 78 -13.83 0.44 -22.10
CA ASP A 78 -14.35 1.00 -23.36
C ASP A 78 -13.23 1.48 -24.31
N LEU A 79 -12.11 1.97 -23.75
CA LEU A 79 -10.93 2.42 -24.51
C LEU A 79 -9.98 1.27 -24.87
N TYR A 80 -9.95 0.21 -24.06
CA TYR A 80 -9.07 -0.94 -24.23
C TYR A 80 -9.87 -2.26 -24.08
N PRO A 81 -10.64 -2.67 -25.11
CA PRO A 81 -11.58 -3.80 -25.02
C PRO A 81 -10.90 -5.18 -24.88
N ARG A 82 -9.58 -5.25 -25.03
CA ARG A 82 -8.75 -6.45 -24.77
C ARG A 82 -8.03 -6.41 -23.42
N GLY A 83 -8.20 -5.34 -22.64
CA GLY A 83 -7.38 -5.05 -21.45
C GLY A 83 -6.00 -4.51 -21.82
N LEU A 84 -5.16 -4.34 -20.80
CA LEU A 84 -3.75 -3.93 -20.92
C LEU A 84 -2.86 -4.86 -20.10
N ILE A 85 -1.57 -4.92 -20.44
CA ILE A 85 -0.55 -5.64 -19.67
C ILE A 85 0.27 -4.61 -18.90
N ALA A 86 0.44 -4.80 -17.59
CA ALA A 86 1.24 -3.93 -16.73
C ALA A 86 2.43 -4.70 -16.14
N THR A 87 3.65 -4.20 -16.31
CA THR A 87 4.89 -4.84 -15.82
C THR A 87 5.68 -3.92 -14.91
N GLY A 88 6.22 -4.44 -13.80
CA GLY A 88 6.99 -3.68 -12.81
C GLY A 88 8.46 -4.10 -12.75
N GLY A 89 9.36 -3.13 -12.81
CA GLY A 89 10.80 -3.35 -13.00
C GLY A 89 11.68 -2.96 -11.81
N ASN A 90 12.91 -3.49 -11.81
CA ASN A 90 14.00 -3.02 -10.97
C ASN A 90 14.42 -1.58 -11.29
N ASP A 91 14.10 -1.08 -12.48
CA ASP A 91 14.25 0.32 -12.88
C ASP A 91 13.20 1.29 -12.30
N HIS A 92 12.42 0.82 -11.32
CA HIS A 92 11.43 1.59 -10.54
C HIS A 92 10.20 2.06 -11.34
N ASN A 93 10.13 1.72 -12.63
CA ASN A 93 9.03 2.04 -13.54
C ASN A 93 7.93 0.98 -13.51
N ILE A 94 6.74 1.35 -13.98
CA ILE A 94 5.72 0.40 -14.43
C ILE A 94 5.45 0.68 -15.91
N CYS A 95 5.72 -0.28 -16.79
CA CYS A 95 5.44 -0.16 -18.22
C CYS A 95 4.05 -0.75 -18.52
N ILE A 96 3.24 -0.03 -19.29
CA ILE A 96 1.89 -0.44 -19.67
C ILE A 96 1.87 -0.69 -21.19
N PHE A 97 1.33 -1.83 -21.61
CA PHE A 97 1.29 -2.28 -23.01
C PHE A 97 -0.16 -2.59 -23.42
N THR A 98 -0.50 -2.35 -24.69
CA THR A 98 -1.67 -3.02 -25.30
C THR A 98 -1.30 -4.45 -25.66
N VAL A 99 -2.30 -5.34 -25.71
CA VAL A 99 -2.05 -6.76 -26.06
C VAL A 99 -1.42 -6.92 -27.45
N ASP A 100 -1.70 -6.00 -28.37
CA ASP A 100 -1.26 -6.04 -29.77
C ASP A 100 0.06 -5.29 -30.07
N ASN A 101 0.80 -4.78 -29.07
CA ASN A 101 2.01 -3.97 -29.29
C ASN A 101 3.16 -4.34 -28.32
N PRO A 102 4.34 -4.77 -28.82
CA PRO A 102 5.50 -5.06 -27.97
C PRO A 102 6.19 -3.81 -27.36
N ALA A 103 5.84 -2.60 -27.79
CA ALA A 103 6.34 -1.35 -27.21
C ALA A 103 5.36 -0.78 -26.17
N PRO A 104 5.84 -0.12 -25.09
CA PRO A 104 4.98 0.44 -24.06
C PRO A 104 4.12 1.57 -24.60
N LEU A 105 2.83 1.53 -24.28
CA LEU A 105 1.84 2.56 -24.54
C LEU A 105 2.11 3.81 -23.69
N TYR A 106 2.44 3.61 -22.40
CA TYR A 106 2.96 4.63 -21.49
C TYR A 106 3.72 3.99 -20.31
N VAL A 107 4.38 4.82 -19.50
CA VAL A 107 5.22 4.39 -18.37
C VAL A 107 4.88 5.19 -17.12
N LEU A 108 4.43 4.51 -16.06
CA LEU A 108 4.19 5.12 -14.76
C LEU A 108 5.50 5.32 -14.01
N LYS A 109 5.67 6.50 -13.41
CA LYS A 109 6.86 6.90 -12.65
C LYS A 109 6.45 7.47 -11.31
N GLY A 110 7.20 7.18 -10.25
CA GLY A 110 6.95 7.74 -8.92
C GLY A 110 7.35 6.85 -7.74
N HIS A 111 7.64 5.56 -7.97
CA HIS A 111 8.39 4.76 -6.99
C HIS A 111 9.88 5.13 -7.00
N LYS A 112 10.56 4.91 -5.87
CA LYS A 112 11.98 5.23 -5.65
C LYS A 112 12.89 4.00 -5.64
N ASN A 113 12.33 2.80 -5.83
CA ASN A 113 13.04 1.53 -5.89
C ASN A 113 12.19 0.50 -6.68
N THR A 114 12.76 -0.67 -6.94
CA THR A 114 12.14 -1.84 -7.61
C THR A 114 10.64 -1.98 -7.34
N VAL A 115 9.84 -2.01 -8.41
CA VAL A 115 8.41 -2.34 -8.33
C VAL A 115 8.25 -3.84 -8.51
N CYS A 116 8.10 -4.56 -7.39
CA CYS A 116 8.18 -6.02 -7.34
C CYS A 116 6.83 -6.73 -7.16
N SER A 117 5.73 -5.98 -7.07
CA SER A 117 4.38 -6.55 -7.04
C SER A 117 3.37 -5.64 -7.71
N LEU A 118 2.39 -6.23 -8.42
CA LEU A 118 1.28 -5.54 -9.08
C LEU A 118 -0.03 -6.30 -8.90
N SER A 119 -1.13 -5.56 -8.75
CA SER A 119 -2.49 -6.07 -8.80
C SER A 119 -3.40 -5.03 -9.46
N SER A 120 -4.13 -5.44 -10.49
CA SER A 120 -5.20 -4.65 -11.06
C SER A 120 -6.50 -4.75 -10.23
N GLY A 121 -7.42 -3.84 -10.50
CA GLY A 121 -8.79 -3.82 -10.00
C GLY A 121 -9.76 -3.34 -11.08
N LYS A 122 -10.97 -2.92 -10.68
CA LYS A 122 -11.97 -2.39 -11.61
C LYS A 122 -11.57 -1.00 -12.15
N PHE A 123 -12.15 -0.61 -13.29
CA PHE A 123 -12.06 0.74 -13.87
C PHE A 123 -10.63 1.25 -14.15
N GLY A 124 -9.69 0.37 -14.47
CA GLY A 124 -8.29 0.76 -14.71
C GLY A 124 -7.48 1.07 -13.44
N THR A 125 -8.01 0.74 -12.26
CA THR A 125 -7.27 0.85 -10.99
C THR A 125 -6.11 -0.15 -10.97
N LEU A 126 -4.93 0.30 -10.59
CA LEU A 126 -3.73 -0.53 -10.42
C LEU A 126 -3.10 -0.25 -9.04
N LEU A 127 -2.69 -1.30 -8.34
CA LEU A 127 -1.94 -1.24 -7.09
C LEU A 127 -0.54 -1.80 -7.32
N SER A 128 0.50 -1.06 -6.93
CA SER A 128 1.90 -1.50 -6.99
C SER A 128 2.55 -1.54 -5.62
N GLY A 129 3.45 -2.52 -5.40
CA GLY A 129 4.30 -2.63 -4.22
C GLY A 129 5.78 -2.51 -4.57
N SER A 130 6.53 -1.77 -3.76
CA SER A 130 7.94 -1.46 -4.02
C SER A 130 8.87 -1.74 -2.84
N TRP A 131 10.14 -1.92 -3.16
CA TRP A 131 11.25 -1.90 -2.21
C TRP A 131 11.47 -0.53 -1.54
N ASP A 132 10.78 0.53 -1.98
CA ASP A 132 10.81 1.86 -1.33
C ASP A 132 9.93 1.96 -0.06
N THR A 133 9.45 0.82 0.45
CA THR A 133 8.53 0.65 1.60
C THR A 133 7.11 1.16 1.39
N THR A 134 6.80 1.72 0.21
CA THR A 134 5.46 2.22 -0.13
C THR A 134 4.75 1.31 -1.12
N ALA A 135 3.42 1.36 -1.09
CA ALA A 135 2.58 0.89 -2.18
C ALA A 135 1.85 2.09 -2.80
N LYS A 136 1.50 2.02 -4.08
CA LYS A 136 0.85 3.12 -4.80
C LYS A 136 -0.39 2.65 -5.52
N VAL A 137 -1.45 3.44 -5.41
CA VAL A 137 -2.68 3.26 -6.17
C VAL A 137 -2.62 4.19 -7.37
N TRP A 138 -2.87 3.65 -8.55
CA TRP A 138 -2.84 4.36 -9.81
C TRP A 138 -4.20 4.25 -10.51
N LEU A 139 -4.51 5.27 -11.31
CA LEU A 139 -5.63 5.27 -12.25
C LEU A 139 -5.11 5.85 -13.55
N ASN A 140 -5.13 5.06 -14.63
CA ASN A 140 -4.43 5.36 -15.88
C ASN A 140 -2.95 5.70 -15.63
N ASP A 141 -2.50 6.90 -16.02
CA ASP A 141 -1.13 7.41 -15.88
C ASP A 141 -0.82 8.05 -14.50
N ARG A 142 -1.83 8.20 -13.63
CA ARG A 142 -1.75 9.02 -12.41
C ARG A 142 -1.56 8.19 -11.14
N CYS A 143 -0.64 8.60 -10.27
CA CYS A 143 -0.59 8.11 -8.88
C CYS A 143 -1.68 8.82 -8.06
N MET A 144 -2.75 8.10 -7.74
CA MET A 144 -3.91 8.62 -7.01
C MET A 144 -3.68 8.69 -5.49
N MET A 145 -2.81 7.81 -4.97
CA MET A 145 -2.61 7.61 -3.53
C MET A 145 -1.29 6.87 -3.28
N THR A 146 -0.60 7.16 -2.17
CA THR A 146 0.58 6.40 -1.71
C THR A 146 0.32 5.87 -0.30
N LEU A 147 0.34 4.54 -0.16
CA LEU A 147 0.16 3.81 1.09
C LEU A 147 1.53 3.76 1.81
N GLN A 148 1.59 4.29 3.03
CA GLN A 148 2.82 4.37 3.84
C GLN A 148 2.55 3.84 5.25
N GLY A 149 3.47 3.03 5.79
CA GLY A 149 3.33 2.42 7.12
C GLY A 149 3.84 0.99 7.27
N HIS A 150 4.38 0.38 6.21
CA HIS A 150 5.34 -0.73 6.34
C HIS A 150 6.74 -0.17 6.64
N THR A 151 7.57 -0.94 7.35
CA THR A 151 8.95 -0.54 7.71
C THR A 151 10.01 -1.15 6.78
N ALA A 152 9.62 -2.03 5.85
CA ALA A 152 10.49 -2.63 4.85
C ALA A 152 9.76 -2.86 3.51
N ALA A 153 10.50 -3.36 2.52
CA ALA A 153 10.04 -3.60 1.15
C ALA A 153 8.70 -4.36 1.06
N ILE A 154 7.76 -3.86 0.25
CA ILE A 154 6.46 -4.50 0.00
C ILE A 154 6.60 -5.43 -1.21
N TRP A 155 6.53 -6.74 -0.96
CA TRP A 155 6.75 -7.80 -1.96
C TRP A 155 5.47 -8.36 -2.56
N ALA A 156 4.35 -8.28 -1.84
CA ALA A 156 3.05 -8.79 -2.29
C ALA A 156 2.00 -7.69 -2.23
N VAL A 157 1.18 -7.54 -3.28
CA VAL A 157 -0.02 -6.68 -3.25
C VAL A 157 -1.23 -7.37 -3.89
N LYS A 158 -2.44 -7.12 -3.36
CA LYS A 158 -3.72 -7.52 -3.96
C LYS A 158 -4.80 -6.46 -3.72
N ILE A 159 -5.69 -6.27 -4.68
CA ILE A 159 -6.94 -5.52 -4.54
C ILE A 159 -8.08 -6.51 -4.28
N LEU A 160 -8.99 -6.17 -3.36
CA LEU A 160 -10.28 -6.84 -3.14
C LEU A 160 -11.34 -6.09 -3.97
N PRO A 161 -11.78 -6.66 -5.11
CA PRO A 161 -12.35 -5.88 -6.21
C PRO A 161 -13.76 -5.32 -5.98
N GLU A 162 -14.53 -5.85 -5.02
CA GLU A 162 -15.87 -5.31 -4.70
C GLU A 162 -15.86 -4.27 -3.57
N GLN A 163 -14.92 -4.36 -2.62
CA GLN A 163 -14.87 -3.48 -1.46
C GLN A 163 -13.90 -2.30 -1.59
N GLY A 164 -13.01 -2.30 -2.59
CA GLY A 164 -11.93 -1.31 -2.72
C GLY A 164 -10.84 -1.42 -1.65
N LEU A 165 -10.88 -2.49 -0.84
CA LEU A 165 -9.85 -2.80 0.13
C LEU A 165 -8.59 -3.29 -0.59
N MET A 166 -7.43 -3.02 0.00
CA MET A 166 -6.14 -3.39 -0.56
C MET A 166 -5.30 -4.12 0.48
N LEU A 167 -4.59 -5.17 0.08
CA LEU A 167 -3.69 -5.94 0.92
C LEU A 167 -2.25 -5.75 0.45
N THR A 168 -1.32 -5.53 1.39
CA THR A 168 0.13 -5.48 1.13
C THR A 168 0.87 -6.41 2.09
N GLY A 169 1.81 -7.21 1.60
CA GLY A 169 2.71 -8.07 2.38
C GLY A 169 4.17 -7.62 2.24
N SER A 170 4.92 -7.60 3.34
CA SER A 170 6.24 -6.96 3.41
C SER A 170 7.33 -7.84 4.02
N ALA A 171 8.58 -7.45 3.75
CA ALA A 171 9.76 -7.88 4.48
C ALA A 171 9.77 -7.50 5.97
N ASP A 172 8.87 -6.62 6.42
CA ASP A 172 8.65 -6.37 7.86
C ASP A 172 7.83 -7.46 8.57
N LYS A 173 7.61 -8.60 7.89
CA LYS A 173 6.94 -9.81 8.40
C LYS A 173 5.43 -9.61 8.62
N THR A 174 4.90 -8.42 8.34
CA THR A 174 3.48 -8.11 8.47
C THR A 174 2.75 -8.07 7.12
N ILE A 175 1.43 -8.17 7.21
CA ILE A 175 0.50 -7.86 6.13
C ILE A 175 -0.35 -6.67 6.60
N LYS A 176 -0.72 -5.75 5.70
CA LYS A 176 -1.59 -4.62 6.03
C LYS A 176 -2.81 -4.58 5.12
N LEU A 177 -3.97 -4.37 5.73
CA LEU A 177 -5.24 -4.06 5.06
C LEU A 177 -5.37 -2.53 4.98
N TRP A 178 -5.66 -2.03 3.79
CA TRP A 178 -5.83 -0.60 3.54
C TRP A 178 -7.23 -0.27 3.05
N LYS A 179 -7.78 0.84 3.56
CA LYS A 179 -8.97 1.53 3.03
C LYS A 179 -8.68 3.03 3.02
N ALA A 180 -9.07 3.75 1.98
CA ALA A 180 -8.89 5.20 1.88
C ALA A 180 -7.45 5.74 2.08
N GLY A 181 -6.42 4.90 1.95
CA GLY A 181 -5.03 5.26 2.23
C GLY A 181 -4.55 4.90 3.65
N ARG A 182 -5.47 4.52 4.53
CA ARG A 182 -5.22 4.15 5.93
C ARG A 182 -4.97 2.66 6.07
N CYS A 183 -4.02 2.30 6.94
CA CYS A 183 -3.88 0.93 7.42
C CYS A 183 -4.99 0.64 8.45
N GLU A 184 -6.11 0.07 8.00
CA GLU A 184 -7.23 -0.36 8.85
C GLU A 184 -6.85 -1.54 9.77
N ARG A 185 -5.91 -2.37 9.34
CA ARG A 185 -5.44 -3.54 10.09
C ARG A 185 -4.02 -3.93 9.70
N THR A 186 -3.21 -4.33 10.69
CA THR A 186 -1.97 -5.08 10.47
C THR A 186 -2.21 -6.52 10.94
N PHE A 187 -1.93 -7.50 10.10
CA PHE A 187 -1.88 -8.92 10.45
C PHE A 187 -0.42 -9.25 10.79
N ALA A 188 -0.22 -9.83 11.98
CA ALA A 188 1.07 -10.33 12.44
C ALA A 188 0.95 -11.84 12.69
N GLY A 189 2.02 -12.59 12.44
CA GLY A 189 2.05 -14.03 12.65
C GLY A 189 3.00 -14.78 11.71
N HIS A 190 3.35 -14.21 10.55
CA HIS A 190 4.50 -14.69 9.79
C HIS A 190 5.80 -14.34 10.53
N GLU A 191 6.76 -15.25 10.49
CA GLU A 191 8.03 -15.16 11.23
C GLU A 191 9.19 -14.70 10.35
N ASP A 192 8.98 -14.57 9.03
CA ASP A 192 9.87 -13.86 8.11
C ASP A 192 9.09 -13.20 6.94
N CYS A 193 9.80 -12.63 5.97
CA CYS A 193 9.29 -11.79 4.90
C CYS A 193 8.08 -12.39 4.17
N VAL A 194 6.96 -11.66 4.09
CA VAL A 194 5.78 -12.10 3.34
C VAL A 194 6.00 -11.83 1.86
N ARG A 195 5.88 -12.88 1.03
CA ARG A 195 6.30 -12.91 -0.37
C ARG A 195 5.16 -13.01 -1.38
N GLY A 196 4.06 -13.63 -1.00
CA GLY A 196 2.89 -13.80 -1.87
C GLY A 196 1.57 -13.58 -1.14
N LEU A 197 0.55 -13.17 -1.90
CA LEU A 197 -0.83 -12.98 -1.46
C LEU A 197 -1.77 -13.51 -2.55
N ALA A 198 -2.81 -14.24 -2.17
CA ALA A 198 -3.88 -14.67 -3.08
C ALA A 198 -5.25 -14.53 -2.40
N ILE A 199 -6.27 -14.08 -3.14
CA ILE A 199 -7.63 -13.88 -2.62
C ILE A 199 -8.40 -15.20 -2.72
N LEU A 200 -9.04 -15.64 -1.63
CA LEU A 200 -10.00 -16.76 -1.65
C LEU A 200 -11.45 -16.26 -1.75
N SER A 201 -11.74 -15.12 -1.14
CA SER A 201 -13.04 -14.43 -1.23
C SER A 201 -12.92 -12.99 -0.71
N GLU A 202 -14.00 -12.21 -0.82
CA GLU A 202 -14.11 -10.87 -0.19
C GLU A 202 -13.89 -10.86 1.34
N MET A 203 -13.88 -12.03 2.01
CA MET A 203 -13.67 -12.16 3.46
C MET A 203 -12.42 -12.97 3.83
N GLU A 204 -11.74 -13.63 2.88
CA GLU A 204 -10.62 -14.54 3.13
C GLU A 204 -9.48 -14.40 2.11
N PHE A 205 -8.24 -14.50 2.56
CA PHE A 205 -7.06 -14.54 1.70
C PHE A 205 -6.00 -15.52 2.22
N LEU A 206 -5.08 -15.91 1.34
CA LEU A 206 -3.88 -16.67 1.64
C LEU A 206 -2.64 -15.77 1.54
N SER A 207 -1.65 -16.02 2.38
CA SER A 207 -0.30 -15.46 2.25
C SER A 207 0.76 -16.55 2.32
N CYS A 208 1.89 -16.35 1.66
CA CYS A 208 3.06 -17.21 1.77
C CYS A 208 4.32 -16.37 2.03
N ALA A 209 5.30 -16.94 2.73
CA ALA A 209 6.44 -16.20 3.23
C ALA A 209 7.75 -17.01 3.18
N ASN A 210 8.85 -16.33 3.53
CA ASN A 210 10.14 -16.96 3.77
C ASN A 210 10.14 -17.91 4.99
N ASP A 211 9.17 -17.84 5.92
CA ASP A 211 9.06 -18.76 7.08
C ASP A 211 8.59 -20.19 6.73
N ALA A 212 8.72 -20.58 5.45
CA ALA A 212 8.25 -21.82 4.84
C ALA A 212 6.75 -22.15 5.06
N SER A 213 5.95 -21.20 5.56
CA SER A 213 4.52 -21.39 5.84
C SER A 213 3.62 -20.67 4.84
N VAL A 214 2.44 -21.25 4.61
CA VAL A 214 1.29 -20.57 4.02
C VAL A 214 0.27 -20.32 5.13
N ARG A 215 -0.35 -19.15 5.17
CA ARG A 215 -1.37 -18.80 6.18
C ARG A 215 -2.67 -18.37 5.52
N ARG A 216 -3.80 -18.92 5.98
CA ARG A 216 -5.16 -18.50 5.59
C ARG A 216 -5.69 -17.53 6.64
N TRP A 217 -6.14 -16.37 6.18
CA TRP A 217 -6.61 -15.28 7.02
C TRP A 217 -8.05 -14.94 6.72
N GLN A 218 -8.80 -14.53 7.75
CA GLN A 218 -10.01 -13.73 7.58
C GLN A 218 -9.63 -12.25 7.60
N ILE A 219 -10.32 -11.40 6.82
CA ILE A 219 -10.10 -9.95 6.76
C ILE A 219 -10.23 -9.25 8.14
N SER A 220 -10.91 -9.89 9.11
CA SER A 220 -11.03 -9.48 10.52
C SER A 220 -9.71 -9.45 11.31
N GLY A 221 -8.69 -10.18 10.87
CA GLY A 221 -7.41 -10.36 11.58
C GLY A 221 -7.09 -11.80 11.96
N GLU A 222 -8.09 -12.69 11.95
CA GLU A 222 -7.95 -14.07 12.39
C GLU A 222 -7.12 -14.93 11.42
N CYS A 223 -6.13 -15.66 11.96
CA CYS A 223 -5.40 -16.68 11.22
C CYS A 223 -6.16 -18.02 11.33
N LEU A 224 -6.92 -18.36 10.29
CA LEU A 224 -7.83 -19.52 10.26
C LEU A 224 -7.09 -20.86 10.13
N GLN A 225 -5.95 -20.87 9.45
CA GLN A 225 -5.15 -22.08 9.21
C GLN A 225 -3.71 -21.71 8.85
N VAL A 226 -2.76 -22.56 9.24
CA VAL A 226 -1.37 -22.54 8.77
C VAL A 226 -1.08 -23.86 8.06
N TYR A 227 -0.43 -23.80 6.90
CA TYR A 227 -0.01 -24.96 6.13
C TYR A 227 1.52 -25.02 6.10
N TYR A 228 2.05 -26.21 6.38
CA TYR A 228 3.48 -26.52 6.35
C TYR A 228 3.73 -27.65 5.34
N GLY A 229 4.87 -27.62 4.67
CA GLY A 229 5.21 -28.65 3.67
C GLY A 229 6.38 -28.24 2.80
N HIS A 230 6.41 -26.95 2.39
CA HIS A 230 7.66 -26.33 1.95
C HIS A 230 8.68 -26.35 3.09
N THR A 231 9.95 -26.38 2.69
CA THR A 231 11.13 -26.63 3.55
C THR A 231 12.17 -25.51 3.46
N ASN A 232 11.95 -24.56 2.55
CA ASN A 232 12.70 -23.32 2.37
C ASN A 232 11.71 -22.24 1.87
N TYR A 233 12.17 -21.03 1.56
CA TYR A 233 11.35 -19.84 1.29
C TYR A 233 10.26 -20.07 0.21
N ILE A 234 9.02 -19.67 0.49
CA ILE A 234 7.93 -19.67 -0.49
C ILE A 234 7.88 -18.33 -1.21
N TYR A 235 7.92 -18.36 -2.55
CA TYR A 235 8.02 -17.16 -3.39
C TYR A 235 6.73 -16.79 -4.10
N SER A 236 5.83 -17.74 -4.33
CA SER A 236 4.61 -17.51 -5.08
C SER A 236 3.45 -18.37 -4.59
N ILE A 237 2.25 -17.87 -4.80
CA ILE A 237 0.99 -18.54 -4.46
C ILE A 237 -0.10 -18.15 -5.47
N SER A 238 -0.86 -19.14 -5.95
CA SER A 238 -1.98 -18.96 -6.87
C SER A 238 -3.14 -19.89 -6.50
N VAL A 239 -4.38 -19.42 -6.64
CA VAL A 239 -5.60 -20.16 -6.27
C VAL A 239 -6.25 -20.72 -7.52
N PHE A 240 -6.78 -21.95 -7.46
CA PHE A 240 -7.50 -22.55 -8.57
C PHE A 240 -8.84 -21.84 -8.83
N PRO A 241 -9.22 -21.57 -10.09
CA PRO A 241 -10.53 -21.03 -10.41
C PRO A 241 -11.67 -21.89 -9.82
N ARG A 242 -12.62 -21.24 -9.15
CA ARG A 242 -13.89 -21.81 -8.64
C ARG A 242 -13.81 -22.74 -7.41
N CYS A 243 -12.64 -22.99 -6.82
CA CYS A 243 -12.53 -23.69 -5.52
C CYS A 243 -11.61 -22.94 -4.53
N LYS A 244 -11.26 -23.57 -3.40
CA LYS A 244 -10.32 -23.03 -2.39
C LYS A 244 -8.94 -23.70 -2.42
N ASP A 245 -8.73 -24.63 -3.34
CA ASP A 245 -7.44 -25.29 -3.54
C ASP A 245 -6.43 -24.30 -4.15
N PHE A 246 -5.14 -24.51 -3.93
CA PHE A 246 -4.10 -23.57 -4.34
C PHE A 246 -2.78 -24.25 -4.68
N VAL A 247 -1.86 -23.49 -5.26
CA VAL A 247 -0.50 -23.91 -5.60
C VAL A 247 0.51 -22.93 -5.05
N THR A 248 1.70 -23.41 -4.70
CA THR A 248 2.82 -22.58 -4.25
C THR A 248 4.14 -23.03 -4.87
N THR A 249 5.11 -22.10 -4.95
CA THR A 249 6.47 -22.38 -5.43
C THR A 249 7.52 -21.71 -4.55
N GLY A 250 8.72 -22.29 -4.45
CA GLY A 250 9.75 -21.81 -3.53
C GLY A 250 11.21 -22.11 -3.91
N GLU A 251 12.10 -21.77 -2.98
CA GLU A 251 13.54 -22.05 -3.01
C GLU A 251 13.86 -23.53 -2.78
N ASP A 252 12.92 -24.30 -2.23
CA ASP A 252 13.03 -25.77 -2.14
C ASP A 252 12.92 -26.47 -3.51
N ARG A 253 13.09 -25.75 -4.63
CA ARG A 253 13.01 -26.24 -6.01
C ARG A 253 11.67 -26.92 -6.36
N SER A 254 10.60 -26.66 -5.60
CA SER A 254 9.31 -27.35 -5.77
C SER A 254 8.16 -26.44 -6.19
N LEU A 255 7.25 -27.04 -6.96
CA LEU A 255 5.84 -26.67 -7.07
C LEU A 255 5.04 -27.61 -6.16
N ARG A 256 4.18 -27.07 -5.30
CA ARG A 256 3.28 -27.85 -4.44
C ARG A 256 1.83 -27.55 -4.76
N ILE A 257 1.02 -28.60 -4.83
CA ILE A 257 -0.41 -28.56 -5.11
C ILE A 257 -1.15 -28.90 -3.82
N TRP A 258 -1.95 -27.97 -3.32
CA TRP A 258 -2.66 -28.07 -2.06
C TRP A 258 -4.15 -28.29 -2.33
N LYS A 259 -4.67 -29.46 -1.93
CA LYS A 259 -6.07 -29.83 -2.10
C LYS A 259 -6.70 -30.09 -0.72
N GLN A 260 -7.86 -29.50 -0.46
CA GLN A 260 -8.62 -29.65 0.80
C GLN A 260 -7.84 -29.30 2.09
N GLY A 261 -6.71 -28.59 1.96
CA GLY A 261 -5.83 -28.19 3.07
C GLY A 261 -4.58 -29.05 3.24
N GLU A 262 -4.40 -30.12 2.48
CA GLU A 262 -3.22 -30.98 2.50
C GLU A 262 -2.34 -30.78 1.27
N CYS A 263 -1.03 -31.06 1.40
CA CYS A 263 -0.10 -31.07 0.27
C CYS A 263 -0.30 -32.35 -0.55
N ALA A 264 -1.18 -32.30 -1.54
CA ALA A 264 -1.63 -33.46 -2.30
C ALA A 264 -0.61 -33.94 -3.35
N GLN A 265 0.28 -33.06 -3.83
CA GLN A 265 1.36 -33.41 -4.75
C GLN A 265 2.52 -32.40 -4.68
N THR A 266 3.76 -32.89 -4.72
CA THR A 266 5.01 -32.11 -4.78
C THR A 266 5.77 -32.43 -6.07
N ILE A 267 5.94 -31.44 -6.95
CA ILE A 267 6.69 -31.58 -8.21
C ILE A 267 8.01 -30.82 -8.07
N ARG A 268 9.14 -31.53 -8.12
CA ARG A 268 10.49 -30.94 -8.10
C ARG A 268 10.90 -30.51 -9.51
N LEU A 269 11.58 -29.36 -9.64
CA LEU A 269 12.11 -28.85 -10.91
C LEU A 269 13.65 -28.90 -10.93
N PRO A 270 14.28 -29.04 -12.12
CA PRO A 270 15.73 -29.03 -12.31
C PRO A 270 16.33 -27.60 -12.26
N ALA A 271 15.82 -26.75 -11.36
CA ALA A 271 16.22 -25.36 -11.20
C ALA A 271 16.49 -25.05 -9.72
N GLN A 272 17.25 -23.99 -9.41
CA GLN A 272 17.60 -23.60 -8.03
C GLN A 272 16.40 -22.96 -7.31
N SER A 273 15.62 -22.15 -8.02
CA SER A 273 14.47 -21.43 -7.46
C SER A 273 13.27 -21.56 -8.38
N VAL A 274 12.09 -21.86 -7.85
CA VAL A 274 10.82 -21.77 -8.60
C VAL A 274 10.12 -20.47 -8.18
N TRP A 275 10.43 -19.39 -8.91
CA TRP A 275 10.12 -18.01 -8.52
C TRP A 275 8.63 -17.65 -8.56
N CYS A 276 7.88 -18.19 -9.53
CA CYS A 276 6.52 -17.75 -9.78
C CYS A 276 5.62 -18.86 -10.31
N CYS A 277 4.31 -18.75 -10.02
CA CYS A 277 3.26 -19.61 -10.57
C CYS A 277 2.00 -18.83 -10.90
N CYS A 278 1.24 -19.30 -11.91
CA CYS A 278 -0.16 -18.94 -12.08
C CYS A 278 -1.00 -20.16 -12.52
N VAL A 279 -2.30 -20.12 -12.23
CA VAL A 279 -3.27 -21.12 -12.71
C VAL A 279 -4.09 -20.52 -13.86
N LEU A 280 -4.32 -21.31 -14.91
CA LEU A 280 -5.12 -20.95 -16.09
C LEU A 280 -6.59 -21.40 -15.94
N ASP A 281 -7.50 -20.89 -16.76
CA ASP A 281 -8.94 -21.21 -16.68
C ASP A 281 -9.27 -22.70 -16.92
N ASN A 282 -8.38 -23.42 -17.61
CA ASN A 282 -8.45 -24.86 -17.88
C ASN A 282 -7.84 -25.73 -16.74
N GLY A 283 -7.45 -25.12 -15.63
CA GLY A 283 -6.83 -25.78 -14.47
C GLY A 283 -5.33 -26.02 -14.58
N ASP A 284 -4.68 -25.71 -15.70
CA ASP A 284 -3.23 -25.90 -15.83
C ASP A 284 -2.45 -24.94 -14.93
N ILE A 285 -1.32 -25.43 -14.41
CA ILE A 285 -0.37 -24.65 -13.62
C ILE A 285 0.80 -24.27 -14.51
N VAL A 286 1.07 -22.98 -14.65
CA VAL A 286 2.29 -22.46 -15.28
C VAL A 286 3.26 -22.05 -14.19
N VAL A 287 4.53 -22.47 -14.28
CA VAL A 287 5.61 -22.06 -13.37
C VAL A 287 6.81 -21.50 -14.10
N GLY A 288 7.46 -20.51 -13.49
CA GLY A 288 8.69 -19.88 -13.95
C GLY A 288 9.81 -20.02 -12.93
N ALA A 289 11.00 -20.39 -13.39
CA ALA A 289 12.12 -20.78 -12.55
C ALA A 289 13.43 -20.04 -12.88
N SER A 290 14.47 -20.27 -12.07
CA SER A 290 15.79 -19.63 -12.16
C SER A 290 16.57 -20.00 -13.44
N ASP A 291 16.22 -21.09 -14.11
CA ASP A 291 16.82 -21.55 -15.36
C ASP A 291 16.32 -20.78 -16.60
N GLY A 292 15.35 -19.88 -16.45
CA GLY A 292 14.72 -19.14 -17.54
C GLY A 292 13.66 -19.93 -18.30
N ILE A 293 13.40 -21.18 -17.91
CA ILE A 293 12.43 -22.06 -18.57
C ILE A 293 11.07 -21.91 -17.89
N ILE A 294 10.02 -21.80 -18.69
CA ILE A 294 8.63 -21.87 -18.23
C ILE A 294 8.16 -23.31 -18.39
N ARG A 295 7.60 -23.92 -17.36
CA ARG A 295 7.04 -25.28 -17.43
C ARG A 295 5.55 -25.24 -17.13
N VAL A 296 4.77 -25.97 -17.91
CA VAL A 296 3.31 -26.09 -17.74
C VAL A 296 2.98 -27.49 -17.28
N PHE A 297 2.10 -27.60 -16.28
CA PHE A 297 1.63 -28.86 -15.72
C PHE A 297 0.11 -28.97 -15.82
N THR A 298 -0.41 -30.17 -16.08
CA THR A 298 -1.85 -30.42 -16.28
C THR A 298 -2.28 -31.76 -15.67
N GLU A 299 -3.53 -31.83 -15.21
CA GLU A 299 -4.19 -33.10 -14.86
C GLU A 299 -4.76 -33.83 -16.09
N SER A 300 -4.82 -33.14 -17.24
CA SER A 300 -5.45 -33.62 -18.47
C SER A 300 -4.55 -34.61 -19.22
N LEU A 301 -4.91 -35.90 -19.21
CA LEU A 301 -4.18 -36.95 -19.93
C LEU A 301 -3.97 -36.61 -21.42
N GLU A 302 -4.99 -36.06 -22.09
CA GLU A 302 -4.94 -35.64 -23.50
C GLU A 302 -3.91 -34.54 -23.81
N ARG A 303 -3.53 -33.76 -22.78
CA ARG A 303 -2.64 -32.59 -22.86
C ARG A 303 -1.33 -32.81 -22.08
N THR A 304 -1.09 -34.05 -21.64
CA THR A 304 0.20 -34.48 -21.07
C THR A 304 1.24 -34.56 -22.19
N ALA A 305 2.48 -34.22 -21.88
CA ALA A 305 3.63 -34.26 -22.77
C ALA A 305 3.91 -35.69 -23.29
N SER A 306 4.74 -35.82 -24.33
CA SER A 306 5.16 -37.13 -24.84
C SER A 306 6.01 -37.88 -23.81
N ALA A 307 6.13 -39.20 -23.97
CA ALA A 307 6.96 -40.02 -23.07
C ALA A 307 8.44 -39.60 -23.15
N GLU A 308 8.89 -39.17 -24.32
CA GLU A 308 10.22 -38.64 -24.58
C GLU A 308 10.45 -37.29 -23.87
N GLU A 309 9.46 -36.39 -23.89
CA GLU A 309 9.51 -35.10 -23.20
C GLU A 309 9.51 -35.26 -21.66
N ILE A 310 8.70 -36.18 -21.14
CA ILE A 310 8.67 -36.53 -19.70
C ILE A 310 10.01 -37.14 -19.29
N GLN A 311 10.53 -38.09 -20.07
CA GLN A 311 11.83 -38.72 -19.79
C GLN A 311 12.99 -37.73 -19.87
N ALA A 312 12.93 -36.74 -20.77
CA ALA A 312 13.90 -35.66 -20.83
C ALA A 312 13.88 -34.80 -19.56
N PHE A 313 12.69 -34.42 -19.07
CA PHE A 313 12.53 -33.69 -17.81
C PHE A 313 13.00 -34.50 -16.58
N GLU A 314 12.70 -35.80 -16.52
CA GLU A 314 13.26 -36.68 -15.48
C GLU A 314 14.78 -36.80 -15.56
N ASN A 315 15.36 -36.79 -16.77
CA ASN A 315 16.81 -36.81 -16.96
C ASN A 315 17.47 -35.48 -16.54
N GLU A 316 16.88 -34.32 -16.84
CA GLU A 316 17.30 -33.01 -16.32
C GLU A 316 17.29 -33.03 -14.78
N LEU A 317 16.20 -33.52 -14.19
CA LEU A 317 15.99 -33.55 -12.74
C LEU A 317 16.93 -34.52 -12.02
N ALA A 318 17.19 -35.70 -12.61
CA ALA A 318 18.12 -36.68 -12.07
C ALA A 318 19.60 -36.27 -12.18
N GLN A 319 19.94 -35.34 -13.09
CA GLN A 319 21.27 -34.76 -13.27
C GLN A 319 21.49 -33.45 -12.49
N ALA A 320 20.44 -32.86 -11.93
CA ALA A 320 20.54 -31.61 -11.17
C ALA A 320 21.46 -31.78 -9.94
N SER A 321 22.44 -30.89 -9.77
CA SER A 321 23.26 -30.84 -8.57
C SER A 321 22.46 -30.29 -7.40
N ILE A 322 22.55 -30.93 -6.23
CA ILE A 322 21.92 -30.50 -4.98
C ILE A 322 23.01 -30.13 -4.00
N ASP A 323 23.02 -28.87 -3.56
CA ASP A 323 23.76 -28.47 -2.36
C ASP A 323 22.92 -28.83 -1.12
N PRO A 324 23.41 -29.68 -0.20
CA PRO A 324 22.65 -30.10 0.98
C PRO A 324 22.40 -28.97 1.99
N LYS A 325 23.15 -27.86 1.90
CA LYS A 325 23.00 -26.69 2.78
C LYS A 325 21.93 -25.70 2.33
N THR A 326 21.56 -25.71 1.06
CA THR A 326 20.44 -24.91 0.52
C THR A 326 19.16 -25.74 0.36
N GLY A 327 19.29 -27.06 0.28
CA GLY A 327 18.20 -28.01 0.25
C GLY A 327 17.72 -28.51 1.61
N ASP A 328 16.67 -29.34 1.56
CA ASP A 328 15.87 -29.83 2.70
C ASP A 328 16.57 -30.90 3.57
N LEU A 329 17.90 -30.96 3.50
CA LEU A 329 18.70 -32.15 3.80
C LEU A 329 19.63 -31.98 5.00
N GLY A 330 20.06 -30.74 5.28
CA GLY A 330 20.93 -30.40 6.41
C GLY A 330 22.37 -30.92 6.27
N ASP A 331 23.10 -30.96 7.39
CA ASP A 331 24.45 -31.53 7.42
C ASP A 331 24.38 -33.07 7.33
N ILE A 332 24.71 -33.59 6.14
CA ILE A 332 24.68 -35.02 5.85
C ILE A 332 25.99 -35.68 6.32
N ASN A 333 25.92 -36.59 7.30
CA ASN A 333 26.98 -37.60 7.45
C ASN A 333 26.84 -38.65 6.34
N ALA A 334 27.71 -38.59 5.33
CA ALA A 334 27.65 -39.48 4.18
C ALA A 334 27.96 -40.95 4.52
N ASP A 335 28.52 -41.24 5.69
CA ASP A 335 28.88 -42.60 6.11
C ASP A 335 27.74 -43.36 6.81
N ASP A 336 26.73 -42.67 7.34
CA ASP A 336 25.53 -43.28 7.92
C ASP A 336 24.37 -43.50 6.90
N LEU A 337 24.58 -43.15 5.63
CA LEU A 337 23.53 -43.16 4.62
C LEU A 337 23.16 -44.58 4.14
N PRO A 338 21.86 -44.89 3.97
CA PRO A 338 21.39 -46.18 3.46
C PRO A 338 21.75 -46.41 1.99
N GLY A 339 21.86 -47.67 1.58
CA GLY A 339 22.05 -48.09 0.20
C GLY A 339 20.74 -48.17 -0.61
N ARG A 340 20.86 -48.47 -1.90
CA ARG A 340 19.73 -48.53 -2.85
C ARG A 340 18.64 -49.54 -2.50
N GLU A 341 18.92 -50.53 -1.64
CA GLU A 341 17.91 -51.45 -1.13
C GLU A 341 16.76 -50.73 -0.40
N HIS A 342 17.03 -49.60 0.25
CA HIS A 342 16.02 -48.76 0.92
C HIS A 342 15.10 -47.98 -0.04
N LEU A 343 15.27 -48.13 -1.37
CA LEU A 343 14.29 -47.65 -2.36
C LEU A 343 13.19 -48.68 -2.65
N LYS A 344 13.26 -49.89 -2.06
CA LYS A 344 12.19 -50.89 -2.17
C LYS A 344 11.01 -50.59 -1.24
N ASP A 345 11.28 -49.98 -0.09
CA ASP A 345 10.25 -49.60 0.87
C ASP A 345 9.49 -48.38 0.36
N PRO A 346 8.15 -48.40 0.29
CA PRO A 346 7.38 -47.25 -0.18
C PRO A 346 7.56 -46.03 0.74
N GLY A 347 7.33 -44.85 0.18
CA GLY A 347 7.21 -43.61 0.95
C GLY A 347 5.86 -43.50 1.67
N THR A 348 5.85 -42.72 2.74
CA THR A 348 4.70 -42.52 3.63
C THR A 348 3.80 -41.34 3.25
N ARG A 349 4.36 -40.37 2.52
CA ARG A 349 3.67 -39.17 2.02
C ARG A 349 4.30 -38.70 0.71
N ASP A 350 3.54 -37.98 -0.10
CA ASP A 350 4.07 -37.36 -1.32
C ASP A 350 5.14 -36.32 -0.98
N GLY A 351 6.14 -36.17 -1.84
CA GLY A 351 7.25 -35.26 -1.58
C GLY A 351 8.22 -35.73 -0.49
N GLN A 352 8.05 -36.92 0.10
CA GLN A 352 9.04 -37.46 1.03
C GLN A 352 10.37 -37.68 0.32
N THR A 353 11.46 -37.10 0.84
CA THR A 353 12.81 -37.29 0.34
C THR A 353 13.52 -38.45 1.05
N ARG A 354 14.40 -39.18 0.34
CA ARG A 354 15.43 -40.06 0.89
C ARG A 354 16.78 -39.74 0.25
N LEU A 355 17.84 -39.91 1.03
CA LEU A 355 19.23 -39.88 0.57
C LEU A 355 19.75 -41.31 0.49
N ILE A 356 20.46 -41.62 -0.58
CA ILE A 356 20.96 -42.97 -0.88
C ILE A 356 22.45 -42.88 -1.22
N LYS A 357 23.26 -43.74 -0.60
CA LYS A 357 24.68 -43.91 -0.95
C LYS A 357 24.79 -44.98 -2.04
N ASP A 358 25.26 -44.61 -3.23
CA ASP A 358 25.49 -45.54 -4.34
C ASP A 358 26.86 -45.30 -4.95
N ASN A 359 27.69 -46.35 -5.04
CA ASN A 359 29.00 -46.33 -5.69
C ASN A 359 29.91 -45.14 -5.27
N GLY A 360 29.81 -44.69 -4.02
CA GLY A 360 30.58 -43.57 -3.47
C GLY A 360 29.97 -42.17 -3.71
N LYS A 361 28.86 -42.07 -4.44
CA LYS A 361 28.03 -40.85 -4.54
C LYS A 361 26.90 -40.86 -3.52
N VAL A 362 26.37 -39.67 -3.24
CA VAL A 362 25.08 -39.47 -2.57
C VAL A 362 24.05 -39.03 -3.61
N GLU A 363 22.99 -39.80 -3.77
CA GLU A 363 21.86 -39.50 -4.65
C GLU A 363 20.63 -39.13 -3.81
N ALA A 364 19.83 -38.16 -4.26
CA ALA A 364 18.56 -37.84 -3.62
C ALA A 364 17.39 -38.38 -4.43
N TYR A 365 16.40 -38.95 -3.73
CA TYR A 365 15.17 -39.48 -4.30
C TYR A 365 13.94 -38.89 -3.62
N GLN A 366 12.87 -38.67 -4.38
CA GLN A 366 11.57 -38.23 -3.87
C GLN A 366 10.51 -39.31 -4.13
N TRP A 367 9.64 -39.57 -3.17
CA TRP A 367 8.46 -40.41 -3.36
C TRP A 367 7.36 -39.67 -4.13
N SER A 368 6.83 -40.30 -5.18
CA SER A 368 5.62 -39.91 -5.90
C SER A 368 4.49 -40.88 -5.54
N VAL A 369 3.49 -40.41 -4.79
CA VAL A 369 2.32 -41.20 -4.40
C VAL A 369 1.47 -41.54 -5.62
N SER A 370 1.37 -40.64 -6.58
CA SER A 370 0.63 -40.83 -7.83
C SER A 370 1.21 -41.88 -8.78
N GLU A 371 2.47 -42.27 -8.58
CA GLU A 371 3.17 -43.25 -9.42
C GLU A 371 3.67 -44.48 -8.64
N GLY A 372 3.59 -44.46 -7.30
CA GLY A 372 4.04 -45.55 -6.44
C GLY A 372 5.54 -45.84 -6.52
N ARG A 373 6.37 -44.85 -6.87
CA ARG A 373 7.82 -45.00 -7.05
C ARG A 373 8.64 -43.89 -6.40
N TRP A 374 9.91 -44.20 -6.16
CA TRP A 374 10.96 -43.21 -5.91
C TRP A 374 11.51 -42.68 -7.23
N ILE A 375 11.50 -41.36 -7.40
CA ILE A 375 12.05 -40.63 -8.55
C ILE A 375 13.37 -40.00 -8.12
N LYS A 376 14.44 -40.10 -8.92
CA LYS A 376 15.72 -39.44 -8.61
C LYS A 376 15.59 -37.93 -8.85
N ILE A 377 15.98 -37.10 -7.87
CA ILE A 377 15.86 -35.64 -7.90
C ILE A 377 17.19 -34.88 -7.87
N GLY A 378 18.30 -35.61 -8.05
CA GLY A 378 19.64 -35.06 -8.27
C GLY A 378 20.79 -35.88 -7.66
N ASP A 379 22.01 -35.46 -7.98
CA ASP A 379 23.24 -35.85 -7.27
C ASP A 379 23.55 -34.81 -6.18
N VAL A 380 23.84 -35.24 -4.95
CA VAL A 380 24.19 -34.34 -3.85
C VAL A 380 25.69 -34.09 -3.85
N VAL A 381 26.08 -32.81 -3.86
CA VAL A 381 27.48 -32.36 -3.94
C VAL A 381 27.92 -31.68 -2.64
N GLY A 382 29.14 -31.98 -2.18
CA GLY A 382 29.75 -31.34 -1.01
C GLY A 382 29.93 -32.21 0.24
N SER A 383 29.61 -33.50 0.20
CA SER A 383 29.75 -34.43 1.33
C SER A 383 31.20 -34.85 1.67
N SER A 384 32.20 -34.10 1.18
CA SER A 384 33.63 -34.34 1.43
C SER A 384 34.23 -33.06 2.00
N GLY A 385 34.84 -33.16 3.19
CA GLY A 385 35.14 -32.01 4.03
C GLY A 385 35.97 -30.90 3.36
N ALA A 386 35.37 -29.72 3.24
CA ALA A 386 36.02 -28.47 2.84
C ALA A 386 36.01 -27.46 3.99
N THR A 387 37.10 -26.71 4.16
CA THR A 387 37.30 -25.80 5.29
C THR A 387 36.82 -24.37 4.99
N GLN A 388 36.60 -23.61 6.08
CA GLN A 388 36.40 -22.15 6.17
C GLN A 388 34.98 -21.57 5.94
N GLN A 389 34.48 -20.99 7.04
CA GLN A 389 33.81 -19.68 7.12
C GLN A 389 32.74 -19.31 6.06
N THR A 390 31.50 -19.68 6.34
CA THR A 390 30.33 -18.78 6.17
C THR A 390 29.21 -19.23 7.10
N SER A 391 28.51 -18.27 7.72
CA SER A 391 27.29 -18.41 8.56
C SER A 391 27.07 -19.78 9.23
N GLY A 392 27.91 -20.14 10.20
CA GLY A 392 27.77 -21.39 10.95
C GLY A 392 26.66 -21.33 12.00
N LYS A 393 25.40 -21.32 11.56
CA LYS A 393 24.22 -21.45 12.42
C LYS A 393 23.35 -22.64 12.00
N VAL A 394 22.80 -23.34 12.98
CA VAL A 394 21.93 -24.51 12.85
C VAL A 394 20.50 -24.10 13.20
N LEU A 395 19.54 -24.43 12.32
CA LEU A 395 18.12 -24.16 12.53
C LEU A 395 17.48 -25.23 13.43
N PHE A 396 16.91 -24.82 14.56
CA PHE A 396 16.20 -25.72 15.50
C PHE A 396 14.97 -25.02 16.08
N GLU A 397 13.82 -25.70 16.12
CA GLU A 397 12.52 -25.13 16.55
C GLU A 397 12.19 -23.76 15.90
N GLY A 398 12.55 -23.60 14.62
CA GLY A 398 12.32 -22.36 13.85
C GLY A 398 13.30 -21.21 14.14
N LYS A 399 14.33 -21.42 14.96
CA LYS A 399 15.33 -20.41 15.32
C LYS A 399 16.74 -20.85 14.97
N GLU A 400 17.56 -19.90 14.54
CA GLU A 400 18.98 -20.12 14.27
C GLU A 400 19.81 -20.03 15.56
N TYR A 401 20.62 -21.05 15.83
CA TYR A 401 21.58 -21.10 16.94
C TYR A 401 22.98 -21.39 16.43
N ASP A 402 24.03 -20.86 17.06
CA ASP A 402 25.41 -21.18 16.64
C ASP A 402 25.74 -22.67 16.85
N TYR A 403 25.13 -23.31 17.85
CA TYR A 403 25.24 -24.73 18.13
C TYR A 403 23.88 -25.34 18.54
N VAL A 404 23.65 -26.61 18.16
CA VAL A 404 22.53 -27.42 18.67
C VAL A 404 23.07 -28.80 19.05
N PHE A 405 23.44 -28.95 20.32
CA PHE A 405 24.01 -30.19 20.84
C PHE A 405 22.96 -31.27 21.01
N THR A 406 23.40 -32.53 21.06
CA THR A 406 22.58 -33.67 21.47
C THR A 406 23.08 -34.14 22.83
N ILE A 407 22.18 -34.26 23.80
CA ILE A 407 22.49 -34.64 25.18
C ILE A 407 21.72 -35.93 25.49
N ASP A 408 22.46 -37.02 25.67
CA ASP A 408 21.93 -38.32 26.06
C ASP A 408 21.97 -38.46 27.58
N VAL A 409 20.81 -38.63 28.22
CA VAL A 409 20.69 -38.57 29.69
C VAL A 409 21.14 -39.86 30.37
N ASN A 410 21.13 -40.98 29.64
CA ASN A 410 21.65 -42.30 30.05
C ASN A 410 22.01 -43.11 28.77
N GLU A 411 22.83 -44.16 28.89
CA GLU A 411 23.26 -45.02 27.76
C GLU A 411 22.11 -45.69 26.95
N ASN A 412 20.88 -45.71 27.49
CA ASN A 412 19.67 -46.18 26.82
C ASN A 412 18.49 -45.21 27.02
N GLY A 413 18.77 -43.93 27.28
CA GLY A 413 17.76 -42.88 27.50
C GLY A 413 17.36 -42.13 26.22
N PRO A 414 16.29 -41.32 26.26
CA PRO A 414 15.97 -40.40 25.17
C PRO A 414 17.03 -39.30 25.02
N SER A 415 17.39 -39.02 23.77
CA SER A 415 18.28 -37.93 23.37
C SER A 415 17.53 -36.60 23.31
N TYR A 416 18.05 -35.56 23.96
CA TYR A 416 17.47 -34.21 23.91
C TYR A 416 18.36 -33.24 23.13
N LYS A 417 17.76 -32.23 22.50
CA LYS A 417 18.49 -31.18 21.77
C LYS A 417 18.68 -29.94 22.64
N LEU A 418 19.92 -29.46 22.72
CA LEU A 418 20.32 -28.28 23.49
C LEU A 418 20.81 -27.19 22.53
N PRO A 419 19.96 -26.22 22.17
CA PRO A 419 20.35 -25.06 21.37
C PRO A 419 21.12 -24.02 22.21
N TYR A 420 22.16 -23.42 21.63
CA TYR A 420 23.06 -22.45 22.30
C TYR A 420 23.69 -21.49 21.27
N ASN A 421 23.71 -20.18 21.56
CA ASN A 421 24.55 -19.21 20.85
C ASN A 421 25.82 -18.90 21.64
N ILE A 422 26.89 -18.49 20.95
CA ILE A 422 28.17 -18.05 21.55
C ILE A 422 27.97 -16.84 22.48
N THR A 423 26.89 -16.08 22.32
CA THR A 423 26.49 -14.94 23.16
C THR A 423 25.74 -15.33 24.44
N ASP A 424 25.29 -16.57 24.57
CA ASP A 424 24.42 -17.00 25.65
C ASP A 424 25.25 -17.49 26.85
N ASP A 425 24.76 -17.32 28.08
CA ASP A 425 25.47 -17.84 29.26
C ASP A 425 25.34 -19.38 29.33
N PRO A 426 26.46 -20.14 29.44
CA PRO A 426 26.42 -21.61 29.47
C PRO A 426 25.64 -22.19 30.65
N TRP A 427 25.66 -21.55 31.82
CA TRP A 427 24.97 -22.04 33.02
C TRP A 427 23.48 -21.78 32.96
N LEU A 428 23.06 -20.59 32.51
CA LEU A 428 21.66 -20.25 32.28
C LEU A 428 21.07 -21.11 31.15
N THR A 429 21.84 -21.39 30.09
CA THR A 429 21.39 -22.28 29.00
C THR A 429 21.25 -23.71 29.49
N ALA A 430 22.23 -24.23 30.24
CA ALA A 430 22.14 -25.56 30.85
C ALA A 430 20.94 -25.68 31.82
N TYR A 431 20.70 -24.67 32.65
CA TYR A 431 19.55 -24.61 33.56
C TYR A 431 18.21 -24.63 32.80
N ASN A 432 18.06 -23.74 31.81
CA ASN A 432 16.86 -23.65 30.98
C ASN A 432 16.61 -24.96 30.20
N PHE A 433 17.68 -25.61 29.71
CA PHE A 433 17.60 -26.91 29.06
C PHE A 433 17.12 -28.02 30.00
N LEU A 434 17.66 -28.11 31.22
CA LEU A 434 17.22 -29.10 32.20
C LEU A 434 15.75 -28.86 32.60
N GLN A 435 15.36 -27.60 32.82
CA GLN A 435 13.98 -27.24 33.16
C GLN A 435 12.99 -27.49 32.02
N LYS A 436 13.36 -27.20 30.75
CA LYS A 436 12.49 -27.44 29.57
C LYS A 436 12.18 -28.94 29.38
N ASN A 437 13.11 -29.82 29.74
CA ASN A 437 13.03 -31.25 29.48
C ASN A 437 12.72 -32.10 30.74
N ASP A 438 12.39 -31.46 31.86
CA ASP A 438 12.10 -32.07 33.17
C ASP A 438 13.21 -33.01 33.68
N LEU A 439 14.46 -32.55 33.53
CA LEU A 439 15.67 -33.32 33.86
C LEU A 439 16.23 -32.91 35.24
N ASN A 440 16.86 -33.87 35.93
CA ASN A 440 17.38 -33.68 37.28
C ASN A 440 18.39 -32.51 37.36
N PRO A 441 18.13 -31.47 38.20
CA PRO A 441 19.03 -30.31 38.35
C PRO A 441 20.47 -30.65 38.76
N MET A 442 20.73 -31.83 39.33
CA MET A 442 22.10 -32.27 39.67
C MET A 442 23.03 -32.39 38.45
N PHE A 443 22.49 -32.47 37.23
CA PHE A 443 23.28 -32.49 36.00
C PHE A 443 23.72 -31.09 35.52
N LEU A 444 23.31 -30.00 36.19
CA LEU A 444 23.62 -28.61 35.77
C LEU A 444 25.13 -28.39 35.56
N ASP A 445 25.94 -28.83 36.53
CA ASP A 445 27.40 -28.75 36.51
C ASP A 445 28.03 -29.50 35.32
N GLN A 446 27.41 -30.61 34.90
CA GLN A 446 27.88 -31.47 33.83
C GLN A 446 27.48 -30.92 32.45
N VAL A 447 26.24 -30.45 32.31
CA VAL A 447 25.73 -29.86 31.05
C VAL A 447 26.41 -28.51 30.78
N ALA A 448 26.61 -27.65 31.80
CA ALA A 448 27.31 -26.38 31.63
C ALA A 448 28.78 -26.58 31.19
N LYS A 449 29.49 -27.55 31.79
CA LYS A 449 30.86 -27.91 31.37
C LYS A 449 30.88 -28.49 29.96
N PHE A 450 29.96 -29.40 29.63
CA PHE A 450 29.82 -29.94 28.29
C PHE A 450 29.65 -28.83 27.23
N ILE A 451 28.83 -27.80 27.49
CA ILE A 451 28.72 -26.63 26.60
C ILE A 451 30.07 -25.91 26.47
N MET A 452 30.71 -25.55 27.58
CA MET A 452 31.99 -24.79 27.58
C MET A 452 33.13 -25.55 26.87
N ASP A 453 33.23 -26.87 27.08
CA ASP A 453 34.25 -27.72 26.49
C ASP A 453 34.06 -27.87 24.96
N ASN A 454 32.81 -28.03 24.50
CA ASN A 454 32.51 -28.17 23.06
C ASN A 454 32.50 -26.84 22.29
N THR A 455 32.24 -25.70 22.97
CA THR A 455 32.20 -24.36 22.34
C THR A 455 33.57 -23.65 22.32
N LYS A 456 34.64 -24.33 22.75
CA LYS A 456 36.04 -23.85 22.70
C LYS A 456 36.30 -22.49 23.37
N GLY A 457 35.71 -22.29 24.55
CA GLY A 457 36.30 -21.43 25.58
C GLY A 457 36.54 -19.95 25.23
N GLN A 458 35.67 -19.30 24.44
CA GLN A 458 35.58 -17.83 24.42
C GLN A 458 34.65 -17.29 25.53
N THR A 459 34.88 -17.71 26.76
CA THR A 459 34.33 -17.02 27.94
C THR A 459 34.96 -15.63 28.06
N LEU A 460 34.28 -14.62 27.54
CA LEU A 460 34.59 -13.21 27.78
C LEU A 460 34.42 -12.92 29.28
N LEU A 461 35.55 -12.75 29.99
CA LEU A 461 35.53 -12.45 31.41
C LEU A 461 34.89 -11.07 31.67
N SER A 462 33.89 -11.10 32.55
CA SER A 462 32.99 -10.01 32.93
C SER A 462 33.67 -8.68 33.30
N THR A 463 32.95 -7.57 33.08
CA THR A 463 32.98 -6.43 34.02
C THR A 463 31.57 -6.01 34.43
N SER A 464 31.31 -6.08 35.75
CA SER A 464 30.21 -5.45 36.51
C SER A 464 28.75 -5.61 36.03
N ASN A 465 27.97 -6.38 36.79
CA ASN A 465 26.50 -6.37 36.75
C ASN A 465 25.91 -4.97 37.05
N GLN A 466 24.94 -4.54 36.24
CA GLN A 466 23.79 -3.77 36.73
C GLN A 466 22.50 -4.44 36.26
N PHE A 467 21.98 -5.34 37.11
CA PHE A 467 20.70 -6.01 36.89
C PHE A 467 19.57 -4.97 36.96
N SER A 468 18.78 -4.85 35.90
CA SER A 468 17.62 -3.95 35.83
C SER A 468 16.36 -4.78 35.62
N ASP A 469 15.49 -4.79 36.64
CA ASP A 469 14.18 -5.44 36.57
C ASP A 469 13.24 -4.67 35.60
N PRO A 470 12.63 -5.34 34.61
CA PRO A 470 11.71 -4.70 33.67
C PRO A 470 10.40 -4.13 34.26
N PHE A 471 9.99 -4.47 35.49
CA PHE A 471 8.64 -4.08 36.00
C PHE A 471 8.55 -3.37 37.36
N THR A 472 9.56 -3.39 38.24
CA THR A 472 9.55 -2.67 39.53
C THR A 472 10.87 -1.99 39.89
N GLY A 473 11.05 -0.74 39.48
CA GLY A 473 12.23 0.08 39.83
C GLY A 473 12.31 0.46 41.32
N ALA A 474 13.41 0.07 41.99
CA ALA A 474 13.72 0.40 43.39
C ALA A 474 15.15 0.99 43.53
N GLY A 475 15.46 1.88 44.49
CA GLY A 475 14.55 2.60 45.40
C GLY A 475 15.22 3.40 46.55
N ARG A 476 15.11 4.74 46.49
CA ARG A 476 15.06 5.76 47.58
C ARG A 476 16.27 6.10 48.51
N TYR A 477 16.43 7.43 48.73
CA TYR A 477 17.03 8.15 49.90
C TYR A 477 18.59 8.16 50.05
N VAL A 478 19.29 8.94 50.92
CA VAL A 478 19.29 10.37 51.45
C VAL A 478 20.32 10.43 52.64
N PRO A 479 20.88 11.57 53.18
CA PRO A 479 20.52 13.00 53.12
C PRO A 479 21.67 14.03 52.80
N GLY A 480 21.32 15.34 52.81
CA GLY A 480 22.22 16.47 53.19
C GLY A 480 23.09 17.12 52.08
N SER A 481 23.34 18.44 52.05
CA SER A 481 22.91 19.55 52.92
C SER A 481 23.00 20.95 52.24
N SER A 482 21.98 21.81 52.44
CA SER A 482 21.96 23.31 52.25
C SER A 482 22.30 23.91 50.86
N SER A 483 21.69 24.99 50.35
CA SER A 483 20.67 25.95 50.84
C SER A 483 19.97 26.64 49.64
N GLY A 484 18.77 27.25 49.72
CA GLY A 484 17.77 27.32 50.80
C GLY A 484 16.67 28.38 50.52
N SER A 485 15.46 28.22 51.11
CA SER A 485 14.32 29.20 51.19
C SER A 485 13.71 29.76 49.88
N SER A 486 12.42 30.07 49.72
CA SER A 486 11.17 30.04 50.54
C SER A 486 9.98 30.42 49.62
N ALA A 487 8.69 30.15 49.85
CA ALA A 487 7.91 29.29 50.76
C ALA A 487 6.44 29.18 50.22
N ILE A 488 5.60 28.32 50.80
CA ILE A 488 4.14 28.22 50.53
C ILE A 488 3.38 28.11 51.88
N PRO A 489 2.15 28.64 52.01
CA PRO A 489 0.93 27.79 51.93
C PRO A 489 -0.24 28.49 51.18
N GLY A 490 -1.37 27.86 50.84
CA GLY A 490 -1.79 26.45 50.94
C GLY A 490 -3.34 26.30 51.01
N ALA A 491 -3.94 25.34 50.26
CA ALA A 491 -5.39 25.07 50.13
C ALA A 491 -6.25 26.24 49.52
N ASP A 492 -7.51 26.10 49.08
CA ASP A 492 -8.44 24.96 48.98
C ASP A 492 -9.36 25.17 47.73
N PRO A 493 -9.99 24.14 47.10
CA PRO A 493 -10.85 24.33 45.92
C PRO A 493 -12.35 24.53 46.27
N PHE A 494 -13.12 25.05 45.29
CA PHE A 494 -14.56 25.41 45.34
C PHE A 494 -14.95 26.63 46.19
N THR A 495 -15.22 27.77 45.52
CA THR A 495 -16.47 28.60 45.53
C THR A 495 -16.19 30.02 44.97
N GLY A 496 -17.24 30.77 44.59
CA GLY A 496 -17.14 32.11 43.99
C GLY A 496 -17.47 32.13 42.49
N ALA A 497 -18.73 31.99 42.08
CA ALA A 497 -19.78 33.02 42.09
C ALA A 497 -19.49 34.22 41.16
N GLY A 498 -20.07 34.21 39.96
CA GLY A 498 -19.90 35.26 38.95
C GLY A 498 -20.88 35.10 37.77
N ARG A 499 -22.19 35.25 38.02
CA ARG A 499 -23.21 35.22 36.94
C ARG A 499 -23.11 36.48 36.08
N TYR A 500 -23.18 36.33 34.76
CA TYR A 500 -23.58 37.39 33.83
C TYR A 500 -24.70 36.86 32.93
N VAL A 501 -25.78 37.64 32.79
CA VAL A 501 -26.99 37.25 32.05
C VAL A 501 -27.39 38.41 31.13
N PRO A 502 -27.43 38.22 29.80
CA PRO A 502 -27.94 39.23 28.89
C PRO A 502 -29.47 39.17 28.72
N GLY A 503 -30.15 40.21 29.19
CA GLY A 503 -31.39 40.75 28.65
C GLY A 503 -31.26 42.29 28.60
N SER A 504 -32.07 43.05 27.86
CA SER A 504 -33.26 42.66 27.11
C SER A 504 -33.58 43.68 26.00
N ALA A 505 -33.91 43.15 24.82
CA ALA A 505 -35.10 43.47 24.01
C ALA A 505 -35.33 44.85 23.37
N SER A 506 -35.87 44.80 22.15
CA SER A 506 -36.78 45.78 21.55
C SER A 506 -37.90 45.02 20.79
N ASN A 507 -39.08 45.62 20.65
CA ASN A 507 -40.33 44.90 20.32
C ASN A 507 -40.76 45.01 18.85
N THR A 508 -41.38 43.94 18.33
CA THR A 508 -42.56 44.00 17.44
C THR A 508 -43.47 42.78 17.66
N VAL A 509 -44.77 42.93 17.39
CA VAL A 509 -45.86 41.98 17.70
C VAL A 509 -46.90 42.07 16.57
N PRO A 510 -47.40 40.95 15.99
CA PRO A 510 -48.80 40.52 16.22
C PRO A 510 -49.01 38.98 16.08
N PRO A 511 -50.25 38.43 16.16
CA PRO A 511 -51.10 38.40 17.35
C PRO A 511 -51.56 36.95 17.71
N VAL A 512 -52.39 36.79 18.75
CA VAL A 512 -52.78 35.50 19.33
C VAL A 512 -54.19 35.03 18.93
N GLY A 513 -54.37 33.72 18.75
CA GLY A 513 -55.66 33.02 18.78
C GLY A 513 -55.51 31.55 18.34
N GLY A 514 -56.05 30.53 19.01
CA GLY A 514 -56.77 30.48 20.30
C GLY A 514 -56.67 29.06 20.91
N VAL A 515 -57.32 28.79 22.05
CA VAL A 515 -57.21 27.50 22.78
C VAL A 515 -58.58 26.98 23.18
N ASP A 516 -58.86 25.69 22.97
CA ASP A 516 -59.87 24.91 23.68
C ASP A 516 -59.48 23.39 23.65
N PRO A 517 -59.84 22.54 24.65
CA PRO A 517 -59.24 21.20 24.84
C PRO A 517 -60.19 20.00 24.56
N PHE A 518 -59.72 18.78 24.89
CA PHE A 518 -60.35 17.45 24.67
C PHE A 518 -60.36 16.99 23.18
N THR A 519 -60.10 15.72 22.82
CA THR A 519 -59.68 14.52 23.57
C THR A 519 -58.93 13.56 22.64
N GLY A 520 -58.06 12.69 23.17
CA GLY A 520 -57.52 11.53 22.45
C GLY A 520 -56.03 11.29 22.68
N MET A 521 -55.69 10.17 23.31
CA MET A 521 -54.33 9.61 23.28
C MET A 521 -54.16 8.77 21.99
N ASP A 522 -52.90 8.44 21.66
CA ASP A 522 -52.52 7.43 20.65
C ASP A 522 -52.88 7.69 19.17
N ALA A 523 -52.46 8.83 18.60
CA ALA A 523 -52.51 9.04 17.14
C ALA A 523 -51.39 9.89 16.48
N TYR A 524 -50.33 10.29 17.20
CA TYR A 524 -49.22 11.06 16.58
C TYR A 524 -47.82 10.61 17.02
N GLN A 525 -47.28 9.58 16.33
CA GLN A 525 -45.87 9.66 15.98
C GLN A 525 -45.70 10.83 15.01
N SER A 526 -45.08 11.92 15.46
CA SER A 526 -44.75 13.03 14.57
C SER A 526 -43.82 12.51 13.47
N ALA A 527 -44.31 12.47 12.24
CA ALA A 527 -43.48 12.17 11.09
C ALA A 527 -42.33 13.18 11.06
N ALA A 528 -41.11 12.70 11.32
CA ALA A 528 -39.92 13.54 11.29
C ALA A 528 -39.87 14.19 9.90
N ALA A 529 -39.92 15.52 9.86
CA ALA A 529 -39.90 16.26 8.61
C ALA A 529 -38.71 15.77 7.78
N LYS A 530 -38.97 15.34 6.54
CA LYS A 530 -37.90 14.95 5.62
C LYS A 530 -37.06 16.20 5.38
N VAL A 531 -35.91 16.29 6.06
CA VAL A 531 -34.94 17.33 5.79
C VAL A 531 -34.52 17.15 4.34
N GLU A 532 -34.80 18.15 3.51
CA GLU A 532 -34.41 18.11 2.10
C GLU A 532 -32.94 18.53 1.95
N ASN A 533 -32.26 18.00 0.94
CA ASN A 533 -30.85 18.30 0.73
C ASN A 533 -30.67 19.69 0.10
N ILE A 534 -30.54 20.71 0.95
CA ILE A 534 -30.24 22.09 0.54
C ILE A 534 -28.75 22.35 0.26
N TYR A 535 -27.89 21.36 0.51
CA TYR A 535 -26.44 21.54 0.56
C TYR A 535 -25.77 21.34 -0.81
N PHE A 536 -26.14 20.29 -1.54
CA PHE A 536 -25.53 19.87 -2.79
C PHE A 536 -26.55 19.13 -3.70
N PRO A 537 -26.30 19.00 -5.02
CA PRO A 537 -25.15 19.49 -5.78
C PRO A 537 -25.10 21.01 -5.87
N LYS A 538 -23.91 21.60 -5.67
CA LYS A 538 -23.70 23.03 -5.90
C LYS A 538 -23.52 23.32 -7.39
N LYS A 539 -24.17 24.40 -7.85
CA LYS A 539 -24.20 24.83 -9.25
C LYS A 539 -23.24 25.99 -9.53
N ASP A 540 -22.91 26.76 -8.49
CA ASP A 540 -22.16 28.01 -8.58
C ASP A 540 -20.94 27.97 -7.66
N ALA A 541 -19.87 28.64 -8.08
CA ALA A 541 -18.61 28.69 -7.33
C ALA A 541 -18.74 29.54 -6.05
N VAL A 542 -17.99 29.17 -5.01
CA VAL A 542 -17.96 29.86 -3.72
C VAL A 542 -16.72 30.75 -3.65
N THR A 543 -16.93 32.01 -3.28
CA THR A 543 -15.91 33.08 -3.33
C THR A 543 -15.51 33.60 -1.94
N PHE A 544 -14.42 34.36 -1.90
CA PHE A 544 -13.94 35.10 -0.73
C PHE A 544 -14.06 36.60 -0.96
N ASP A 545 -15.17 37.15 -0.49
CA ASP A 545 -15.62 38.51 -0.82
C ASP A 545 -15.29 39.56 0.26
N GLN A 546 -15.18 39.13 1.52
CA GLN A 546 -14.97 40.03 2.66
C GLN A 546 -13.66 40.81 2.55
N ALA A 547 -13.70 42.13 2.74
CA ALA A 547 -12.57 43.04 2.60
C ALA A 547 -12.61 44.14 3.68
N ASN A 548 -11.43 44.70 3.98
CA ASN A 548 -11.32 46.01 4.63
C ASN A 548 -10.36 46.88 3.79
N PRO A 549 -10.87 47.63 2.80
CA PRO A 549 -10.02 48.37 1.87
C PRO A 549 -9.05 49.34 2.57
N THR A 550 -9.50 49.99 3.65
CA THR A 550 -8.66 50.91 4.45
C THR A 550 -7.47 50.20 5.09
N GLN A 551 -7.65 48.98 5.61
CA GLN A 551 -6.54 48.20 6.17
C GLN A 551 -5.61 47.65 5.09
N ILE A 552 -6.15 47.19 3.95
CA ILE A 552 -5.36 46.69 2.81
C ILE A 552 -4.47 47.79 2.25
N LEU A 553 -5.05 48.96 1.96
CA LEU A 553 -4.32 50.12 1.45
C LEU A 553 -3.36 50.72 2.48
N GLY A 554 -3.76 50.77 3.76
CA GLY A 554 -2.87 51.18 4.84
C GLY A 554 -1.62 50.32 4.92
N LYS A 555 -1.76 48.99 4.84
CA LYS A 555 -0.62 48.06 4.88
C LYS A 555 0.20 48.06 3.58
N LEU A 556 -0.43 48.26 2.43
CA LEU A 556 0.25 48.47 1.15
C LEU A 556 1.16 49.71 1.22
N LYS A 557 0.63 50.85 1.68
CA LYS A 557 1.37 52.11 1.81
C LYS A 557 2.50 51.98 2.85
N GLU A 558 2.23 51.38 4.01
CA GLU A 558 3.25 51.11 5.05
C GLU A 558 4.44 50.29 4.49
N LEU A 559 4.17 49.17 3.81
CA LEU A 559 5.23 48.30 3.30
C LEU A 559 5.94 48.90 2.08
N ASN A 560 5.26 49.72 1.27
CA ASN A 560 5.89 50.47 0.17
C ASN A 560 6.94 51.46 0.67
N CYS A 561 6.72 52.10 1.82
CA CYS A 561 7.72 52.98 2.44
C CYS A 561 9.01 52.24 2.82
N SER A 562 8.93 50.94 3.13
CA SER A 562 10.07 50.07 3.45
C SER A 562 10.61 49.24 2.26
N ALA A 563 9.99 49.33 1.08
CA ALA A 563 10.39 48.56 -0.08
C ALA A 563 11.71 49.07 -0.70
N ALA A 564 12.50 48.16 -1.27
CA ALA A 564 13.65 48.52 -2.10
C ALA A 564 13.20 49.34 -3.33
N GLU A 565 14.02 50.30 -3.78
CA GLU A 565 13.65 51.24 -4.85
C GLU A 565 13.24 50.53 -6.17
N GLU A 566 13.80 49.35 -6.46
CA GLU A 566 13.45 48.50 -7.61
C GLU A 566 12.04 47.88 -7.56
N HIS A 567 11.38 47.93 -6.41
CA HIS A 567 10.02 47.42 -6.19
C HIS A 567 9.03 48.52 -5.80
N LYS A 568 9.52 49.72 -5.50
CA LYS A 568 8.76 50.82 -4.91
C LYS A 568 7.71 51.35 -5.90
N LEU A 569 6.46 51.39 -5.44
CA LEU A 569 5.35 51.99 -6.17
C LEU A 569 5.35 53.51 -5.96
N THR A 570 5.02 54.26 -7.00
CA THR A 570 4.83 55.72 -6.92
C THR A 570 3.52 56.07 -6.20
N GLU A 571 3.35 57.33 -5.79
CA GLU A 571 2.05 57.75 -5.18
C GLU A 571 0.91 57.63 -6.21
N ASP A 572 1.17 57.88 -7.50
CA ASP A 572 0.21 57.65 -8.57
C ASP A 572 -0.18 56.15 -8.68
N ASP A 573 0.78 55.23 -8.55
CA ASP A 573 0.50 53.79 -8.52
C ASP A 573 -0.36 53.39 -7.31
N LEU A 574 -0.11 53.96 -6.14
CA LEU A 574 -0.91 53.72 -4.94
C LEU A 574 -2.35 54.24 -5.13
N ILE A 575 -2.53 55.40 -5.76
CA ILE A 575 -3.84 55.96 -6.15
C ILE A 575 -4.53 55.08 -7.21
N ILE A 576 -3.78 54.52 -8.17
CA ILE A 576 -4.28 53.61 -9.21
C ILE A 576 -4.81 52.31 -8.58
N LEU A 577 -4.10 51.75 -7.61
CA LEU A 577 -4.52 50.56 -6.86
C LEU A 577 -5.68 50.84 -5.90
N GLU A 578 -5.72 52.02 -5.27
CA GLU A 578 -6.83 52.48 -4.44
C GLU A 578 -8.13 52.62 -5.25
N LYS A 579 -8.04 53.16 -6.48
CA LYS A 579 -9.15 53.17 -7.44
C LYS A 579 -9.57 51.77 -7.89
N LEU A 580 -8.62 50.87 -8.18
CA LEU A 580 -8.91 49.49 -8.59
C LEU A 580 -9.64 48.71 -7.48
N LEU A 581 -9.15 48.81 -6.25
CA LEU A 581 -9.78 48.17 -5.09
C LEU A 581 -11.18 48.75 -4.83
N SER A 582 -11.36 50.06 -5.02
CA SER A 582 -12.66 50.71 -4.90
C SER A 582 -13.65 50.25 -5.98
N ALA A 583 -13.21 50.13 -7.23
CA ALA A 583 -14.04 49.69 -8.36
C ALA A 583 -14.46 48.20 -8.27
N THR A 584 -13.71 47.39 -7.51
CA THR A 584 -13.90 45.94 -7.39
C THR A 584 -14.51 45.48 -6.05
N CYS A 585 -14.48 46.34 -5.03
CA CYS A 585 -15.20 46.12 -3.76
C CYS A 585 -16.63 46.68 -3.79
N ASN A 586 -16.88 47.77 -4.53
CA ASN A 586 -18.21 48.34 -4.69
C ASN A 586 -18.94 47.72 -5.89
N THR A 587 -20.27 47.80 -5.93
CA THR A 587 -21.08 47.43 -7.11
C THR A 587 -21.09 48.53 -8.18
N SER A 588 -19.92 49.11 -8.45
CA SER A 588 -19.69 50.12 -9.49
C SER A 588 -19.59 49.46 -10.86
N THR A 589 -20.17 50.09 -11.88
CA THR A 589 -20.08 49.66 -13.29
C THR A 589 -18.82 50.21 -14.00
N GLU A 590 -17.80 50.61 -13.24
CA GLU A 590 -16.56 51.17 -13.79
C GLU A 590 -15.59 50.05 -14.20
N THR A 591 -15.40 49.87 -15.50
CA THR A 591 -14.46 48.89 -16.07
C THR A 591 -13.02 49.23 -15.70
N PRO A 592 -12.27 48.33 -15.01
CA PRO A 592 -10.86 48.52 -14.71
C PRO A 592 -10.00 48.74 -15.96
N THR A 593 -9.06 49.69 -15.88
CA THR A 593 -8.20 50.07 -17.02
C THR A 593 -6.96 49.19 -17.13
N ALA A 594 -6.39 49.10 -18.33
CA ALA A 594 -5.13 48.37 -18.55
C ALA A 594 -3.97 48.86 -17.64
N GLN A 595 -3.94 50.16 -17.32
CA GLN A 595 -2.96 50.72 -16.38
C GLN A 595 -3.16 50.20 -14.95
N GLN A 596 -4.41 50.09 -14.48
CA GLN A 596 -4.70 49.49 -13.17
C GLN A 596 -4.28 48.02 -13.10
N LEU A 597 -4.52 47.26 -14.16
CA LEU A 597 -4.11 45.86 -14.28
C LEU A 597 -2.59 45.71 -14.29
N GLN A 598 -1.87 46.56 -15.03
CA GLN A 598 -0.40 46.56 -15.10
C GLN A 598 0.24 46.96 -13.77
N THR A 599 -0.27 47.99 -13.08
CA THR A 599 0.23 48.37 -11.74
C THR A 599 -0.06 47.28 -10.71
N LEU A 600 -1.23 46.61 -10.76
CA LEU A 600 -1.51 45.44 -9.92
C LEU A 600 -0.54 44.30 -10.21
N TRP A 601 -0.29 43.97 -11.48
CA TRP A 601 0.66 42.93 -11.87
C TRP A 601 2.08 43.19 -11.33
N ARG A 602 2.55 44.44 -11.37
CA ARG A 602 3.84 44.81 -10.77
C ARG A 602 3.83 44.67 -9.24
N ALA A 603 2.75 45.07 -8.57
CA ALA A 603 2.63 44.97 -7.10
C ALA A 603 2.57 43.52 -6.60
N VAL A 604 1.94 42.59 -7.33
CA VAL A 604 1.89 41.16 -6.93
C VAL A 604 3.20 40.41 -7.22
N ASN A 605 4.15 41.02 -7.93
CA ASN A 605 5.50 40.52 -8.15
C ASN A 605 6.50 41.05 -7.09
N TRP A 606 6.04 41.72 -6.03
CA TRP A 606 6.87 42.09 -4.87
C TRP A 606 7.52 40.87 -4.17
N PRO A 607 8.60 41.09 -3.40
CA PRO A 607 9.19 40.10 -2.51
C PRO A 607 8.18 39.41 -1.58
N GLU A 608 8.38 38.12 -1.34
CA GLU A 608 7.44 37.28 -0.59
C GLU A 608 7.18 37.77 0.82
N ASP A 609 8.08 38.57 1.38
CA ASP A 609 7.93 39.09 2.74
C ASP A 609 6.96 40.27 2.85
N ILE A 610 6.74 41.04 1.77
CA ILE A 610 5.87 42.23 1.74
C ILE A 610 4.67 42.14 0.78
N VAL A 611 4.64 41.20 -0.16
CA VAL A 611 3.64 41.10 -1.26
C VAL A 611 2.17 40.94 -0.83
N PHE A 612 1.89 40.55 0.41
CA PHE A 612 0.54 40.11 0.81
C PHE A 612 -0.58 41.16 0.64
N PRO A 613 -0.42 42.49 0.82
CA PRO A 613 -1.51 43.44 0.55
C PRO A 613 -1.87 43.48 -0.93
N ALA A 614 -0.90 43.33 -1.83
CA ALA A 614 -1.15 43.25 -3.28
C ALA A 614 -1.90 41.95 -3.65
N LEU A 615 -1.60 40.83 -3.01
CA LEU A 615 -2.38 39.59 -3.17
C LEU A 615 -3.82 39.73 -2.64
N ASP A 616 -4.05 40.54 -1.61
CA ASP A 616 -5.39 40.81 -1.09
C ASP A 616 -6.21 41.70 -2.05
N ILE A 617 -5.56 42.67 -2.72
CA ILE A 617 -6.15 43.41 -3.84
C ILE A 617 -6.42 42.48 -5.03
N LEU A 618 -5.49 41.59 -5.38
CA LEU A 618 -5.63 40.66 -6.50
C LEU A 618 -6.82 39.72 -6.33
N ARG A 619 -6.94 39.04 -5.17
CA ARG A 619 -8.05 38.08 -4.94
C ARG A 619 -9.41 38.78 -4.93
N LEU A 620 -9.49 40.06 -4.57
CA LEU A 620 -10.72 40.84 -4.69
C LEU A 620 -10.98 41.24 -6.15
N SER A 621 -9.95 41.73 -6.83
CA SER A 621 -10.06 42.27 -8.19
C SER A 621 -10.42 41.19 -9.21
N VAL A 622 -9.87 39.97 -9.10
CA VAL A 622 -10.13 38.85 -10.03
C VAL A 622 -11.59 38.33 -10.02
N ARG A 623 -12.44 38.85 -9.13
CA ARG A 623 -13.91 38.65 -9.18
C ARG A 623 -14.57 39.47 -10.29
N HIS A 624 -13.99 40.61 -10.69
CA HIS A 624 -14.53 41.48 -11.72
C HIS A 624 -14.25 40.90 -13.12
N PRO A 625 -15.24 40.78 -14.02
CA PRO A 625 -15.09 40.08 -15.31
C PRO A 625 -13.86 40.52 -16.13
N THR A 626 -13.63 41.82 -16.30
CA THR A 626 -12.48 42.34 -17.08
C THR A 626 -11.12 41.99 -16.48
N VAL A 627 -11.02 41.92 -15.15
CA VAL A 627 -9.76 41.57 -14.44
C VAL A 627 -9.51 40.08 -14.57
N ASN A 628 -10.57 39.29 -14.42
CA ASN A 628 -10.55 37.84 -14.59
C ASN A 628 -10.16 37.46 -16.02
N GLU A 629 -10.80 38.07 -17.02
CA GLU A 629 -10.53 37.85 -18.45
C GLU A 629 -9.07 38.20 -18.80
N ASN A 630 -8.53 39.32 -18.30
CA ASN A 630 -7.13 39.67 -18.51
C ASN A 630 -6.19 38.57 -17.99
N PHE A 631 -6.19 38.31 -16.67
CA PHE A 631 -5.25 37.36 -16.06
C PHE A 631 -5.49 35.89 -16.44
N CYS A 632 -6.72 35.51 -16.81
CA CYS A 632 -7.07 34.13 -17.16
C CYS A 632 -7.04 33.84 -18.68
N SER A 633 -6.84 34.86 -19.53
CA SER A 633 -6.73 34.66 -20.99
C SER A 633 -5.42 33.99 -21.40
N GLU A 634 -5.46 33.32 -22.57
CA GLU A 634 -4.37 32.55 -23.18
C GLU A 634 -3.05 33.31 -23.41
N LYS A 635 -3.04 34.64 -23.22
CA LYS A 635 -1.83 35.48 -23.35
C LYS A 635 -1.00 35.58 -22.06
N GLU A 636 -1.65 35.48 -20.90
CA GLU A 636 -1.04 35.80 -19.59
C GLU A 636 -1.25 34.67 -18.56
N HIS A 637 -2.12 33.70 -18.88
CA HIS A 637 -2.52 32.63 -17.97
C HIS A 637 -1.39 31.78 -17.38
N VAL A 638 -0.33 31.46 -18.15
CA VAL A 638 0.79 30.64 -17.65
C VAL A 638 1.55 31.38 -16.55
N GLN A 639 1.87 32.65 -16.77
CA GLN A 639 2.57 33.50 -15.81
C GLN A 639 1.71 33.75 -14.56
N PHE A 640 0.40 33.97 -14.75
CA PHE A 640 -0.55 34.17 -13.65
C PHE A 640 -0.64 32.93 -12.74
N ILE A 641 -0.72 31.72 -13.32
CA ILE A 641 -0.72 30.47 -12.56
C ILE A 641 0.63 30.25 -11.85
N ILE A 642 1.77 30.38 -12.55
CA ILE A 642 3.10 30.25 -11.95
C ILE A 642 3.28 31.20 -10.74
N LEU A 643 2.79 32.44 -10.84
CA LEU A 643 2.82 33.41 -9.75
C LEU A 643 2.01 32.94 -8.53
N LEU A 644 0.77 32.47 -8.72
CA LEU A 644 -0.07 32.00 -7.62
C LEU A 644 0.48 30.73 -6.97
N LEU A 645 1.00 29.79 -7.77
CA LEU A 645 1.58 28.52 -7.32
C LEU A 645 2.83 28.73 -6.46
N LYS A 646 3.72 29.67 -6.82
CA LYS A 646 4.90 30.06 -6.03
C LYS A 646 4.56 30.26 -4.55
N PHE A 647 3.42 30.90 -4.27
CA PHE A 647 2.98 31.21 -2.91
C PHE A 647 2.32 30.05 -2.14
N LEU A 648 2.08 28.89 -2.77
CA LEU A 648 1.53 27.69 -2.14
C LEU A 648 2.59 26.79 -1.48
N ASN A 649 3.89 27.09 -1.66
CA ASN A 649 5.00 26.41 -1.00
C ASN A 649 4.74 26.25 0.52
N PRO A 650 4.69 25.02 1.08
CA PRO A 650 4.38 24.78 2.49
C PRO A 650 5.30 25.49 3.50
N LYS A 651 6.53 25.81 3.10
CA LYS A 651 7.52 26.54 3.93
C LYS A 651 7.42 28.08 3.81
N GLY A 652 6.59 28.58 2.89
CA GLY A 652 6.38 30.02 2.66
C GLY A 652 5.51 30.70 3.72
N LYS A 653 5.29 32.02 3.57
CA LYS A 653 4.44 32.78 4.49
C LYS A 653 2.96 32.37 4.36
N GLN A 654 2.34 31.99 5.49
CA GLN A 654 0.92 31.60 5.56
C GLN A 654 -0.06 32.68 5.04
N ALA A 655 0.30 33.96 5.13
CA ALA A 655 -0.50 35.05 4.54
C ALA A 655 -0.58 34.93 3.01
N ASN A 656 0.55 34.62 2.36
CA ASN A 656 0.63 34.49 0.90
C ASN A 656 -0.11 33.22 0.44
N GLN A 657 0.11 32.09 1.12
CA GLN A 657 -0.63 30.83 0.91
C GLN A 657 -2.15 31.06 0.94
N LEU A 658 -2.64 31.72 1.99
CA LEU A 658 -4.07 32.02 2.16
C LEU A 658 -4.62 32.91 1.03
N LEU A 659 -3.91 33.96 0.66
CA LEU A 659 -4.39 34.90 -0.36
C LEU A 659 -4.29 34.34 -1.78
N ALA A 660 -3.28 33.52 -2.08
CA ALA A 660 -3.17 32.79 -3.34
C ALA A 660 -4.30 31.76 -3.51
N LEU A 661 -4.58 30.96 -2.48
CA LEU A 661 -5.74 30.04 -2.49
C LEU A 661 -7.07 30.80 -2.68
N ARG A 662 -7.23 31.98 -2.05
CA ARG A 662 -8.41 32.84 -2.22
C ARG A 662 -8.51 33.43 -3.63
N ALA A 663 -7.39 33.80 -4.26
CA ALA A 663 -7.36 34.24 -5.65
C ALA A 663 -7.82 33.10 -6.58
N LEU A 664 -7.24 31.90 -6.44
CA LEU A 664 -7.63 30.71 -7.19
C LEU A 664 -9.12 30.38 -7.02
N CYS A 665 -9.67 30.45 -5.80
CA CYS A 665 -11.12 30.28 -5.59
C CYS A 665 -11.95 31.30 -6.36
N ASN A 666 -11.53 32.57 -6.35
CA ASN A 666 -12.25 33.68 -6.98
C ASN A 666 -12.08 33.71 -8.51
N CYS A 667 -11.10 33.02 -9.09
CA CYS A 667 -10.98 32.84 -10.54
C CYS A 667 -12.24 32.15 -11.14
N PHE A 668 -12.86 31.21 -10.41
CA PHE A 668 -14.04 30.47 -10.87
C PHE A 668 -15.32 31.31 -11.11
N VAL A 669 -15.30 32.62 -10.84
CA VAL A 669 -16.44 33.51 -11.09
C VAL A 669 -16.74 33.68 -12.59
N SER A 670 -15.73 33.65 -13.46
CA SER A 670 -15.90 33.83 -14.91
C SER A 670 -15.75 32.52 -15.70
N HIS A 671 -16.17 32.52 -16.97
CA HIS A 671 -15.93 31.41 -17.89
C HIS A 671 -14.44 31.22 -18.22
N ALA A 672 -13.68 32.29 -18.48
CA ALA A 672 -12.24 32.22 -18.76
C ALA A 672 -11.48 31.66 -17.55
N GLY A 673 -11.85 32.10 -16.33
CA GLY A 673 -11.28 31.57 -15.10
C GLY A 673 -11.66 30.10 -14.85
N GLN A 674 -12.91 29.69 -15.07
CA GLN A 674 -13.30 28.28 -15.00
C GLN A 674 -12.55 27.41 -16.02
N LYS A 675 -12.38 27.90 -17.26
CA LYS A 675 -11.56 27.23 -18.30
C LYS A 675 -10.13 27.04 -17.80
N LEU A 676 -9.45 28.12 -17.40
CA LEU A 676 -8.06 28.07 -16.93
C LEU A 676 -7.88 27.16 -15.71
N MET A 677 -8.74 27.28 -14.70
CA MET A 677 -8.66 26.42 -13.51
C MET A 677 -8.80 24.94 -13.88
N MET A 678 -9.65 24.60 -14.85
CA MET A 678 -9.83 23.23 -15.33
C MET A 678 -8.70 22.73 -16.23
N GLU A 679 -8.08 23.60 -17.04
CA GLU A 679 -6.90 23.29 -17.87
C GLU A 679 -5.64 23.06 -17.02
N GLN A 680 -5.46 23.86 -15.96
CA GLN A 680 -4.32 23.80 -15.04
C GLN A 680 -4.65 23.03 -13.74
N ARG A 681 -5.78 22.30 -13.72
CA ARG A 681 -6.31 21.53 -12.58
C ARG A 681 -5.24 20.71 -11.88
N ASP A 682 -4.38 20.07 -12.66
CA ASP A 682 -3.44 19.08 -12.17
C ASP A 682 -2.32 19.70 -11.34
N GLU A 683 -1.67 20.73 -11.86
CA GLU A 683 -0.63 21.47 -11.16
C GLU A 683 -1.22 22.21 -9.94
N ILE A 684 -2.37 22.87 -10.12
CA ILE A 684 -3.07 23.62 -9.06
C ILE A 684 -3.44 22.72 -7.89
N MET A 685 -4.10 21.58 -8.14
CA MET A 685 -4.49 20.65 -7.07
C MET A 685 -3.26 20.00 -6.41
N THR A 686 -2.21 19.68 -7.19
CA THR A 686 -0.99 19.02 -6.68
C THR A 686 -0.15 19.94 -5.79
N GLN A 687 -0.12 21.26 -6.04
CA GLN A 687 0.53 22.21 -5.13
C GLN A 687 -0.40 22.65 -3.98
N ALA A 688 -1.68 22.91 -4.24
CA ALA A 688 -2.61 23.38 -3.21
C ALA A 688 -2.81 22.36 -2.09
N ILE A 689 -2.85 21.05 -2.41
CA ILE A 689 -3.01 19.98 -1.42
C ILE A 689 -1.88 19.93 -0.39
N GLU A 690 -0.69 20.45 -0.68
CA GLU A 690 0.44 20.46 0.27
C GLU A 690 0.26 21.50 1.38
N THR A 691 -0.64 22.47 1.20
CA THR A 691 -1.02 23.43 2.26
C THR A 691 -1.84 22.80 3.40
N LYS A 692 -2.33 21.55 3.23
CA LYS A 692 -3.08 20.77 4.26
C LYS A 692 -2.32 20.54 5.58
N SER A 693 -0.99 20.66 5.53
CA SER A 693 -0.09 20.30 6.64
C SER A 693 0.10 21.43 7.66
N GLY A 694 -0.52 22.59 7.45
CA GLY A 694 -0.49 23.71 8.38
C GLY A 694 -1.47 23.55 9.54
N SER A 695 -1.35 24.44 10.54
CA SER A 695 -2.33 24.58 11.64
C SER A 695 -3.39 25.66 11.37
N ASN A 696 -3.31 26.35 10.22
CA ASN A 696 -4.09 27.55 9.96
C ASN A 696 -5.46 27.22 9.34
N LYS A 697 -6.52 27.26 10.16
CA LYS A 697 -7.89 26.98 9.72
C LYS A 697 -8.36 27.79 8.51
N ASN A 698 -7.87 29.02 8.32
CA ASN A 698 -8.28 29.84 7.18
C ASN A 698 -7.72 29.28 5.86
N ILE A 699 -6.51 28.70 5.88
CA ILE A 699 -5.91 27.99 4.74
C ILE A 699 -6.72 26.73 4.45
N HIS A 700 -7.11 25.97 5.47
CA HIS A 700 -7.96 24.78 5.29
C HIS A 700 -9.33 25.10 4.71
N ILE A 701 -9.96 26.20 5.15
CA ILE A 701 -11.23 26.69 4.59
C ILE A 701 -11.02 27.14 3.13
N ALA A 702 -9.91 27.80 2.79
CA ALA A 702 -9.61 28.19 1.42
C ALA A 702 -9.34 26.98 0.50
N LEU A 703 -8.52 26.03 0.93
CA LEU A 703 -8.26 24.77 0.22
C LEU A 703 -9.57 23.98 -0.01
N ALA A 704 -10.38 23.80 1.03
CA ALA A 704 -11.69 23.14 0.92
C ALA A 704 -12.66 23.87 -0.02
N THR A 705 -12.55 25.20 -0.13
CA THR A 705 -13.34 26.01 -1.08
C THR A 705 -12.83 25.83 -2.52
N LEU A 706 -11.52 25.74 -2.72
CA LEU A 706 -10.93 25.45 -4.03
C LEU A 706 -11.36 24.06 -4.53
N THR A 707 -11.28 23.04 -3.67
CA THR A 707 -11.78 21.69 -3.94
C THR A 707 -13.28 21.67 -4.23
N LEU A 708 -14.09 22.47 -3.52
CA LEU A 708 -15.52 22.64 -3.81
C LEU A 708 -15.76 23.30 -5.18
N ASN A 709 -15.00 24.32 -5.56
CA ASN A 709 -15.18 24.98 -6.86
C ASN A 709 -14.80 24.04 -8.02
N TYR A 710 -13.76 23.21 -7.83
CA TYR A 710 -13.48 22.08 -8.74
C TYR A 710 -14.63 21.07 -8.80
N ALA A 711 -15.22 20.69 -7.66
CA ALA A 711 -16.39 19.80 -7.62
C ALA A 711 -17.59 20.38 -8.40
N VAL A 712 -17.85 21.68 -8.29
CA VAL A 712 -18.92 22.38 -9.03
C VAL A 712 -18.67 22.37 -10.54
N CYS A 713 -17.44 22.56 -11.00
CA CYS A 713 -17.11 22.45 -12.42
C CYS A 713 -17.18 20.99 -12.90
N LEU A 714 -16.65 20.05 -12.12
CA LEU A 714 -16.63 18.62 -12.46
C LEU A 714 -18.01 17.97 -12.47
N HIS A 715 -18.97 18.41 -11.64
CA HIS A 715 -20.36 17.94 -11.71
C HIS A 715 -21.02 18.28 -13.07
N LYS A 716 -20.58 19.36 -13.73
CA LYS A 716 -21.13 19.80 -15.03
C LYS A 716 -20.54 19.07 -16.25
N VAL A 717 -19.51 18.22 -16.08
CA VAL A 717 -18.81 17.55 -17.19
C VAL A 717 -18.53 16.08 -16.88
N ASN A 718 -18.56 15.22 -17.92
CA ASN A 718 -18.19 13.82 -17.77
C ASN A 718 -16.66 13.64 -17.80
N ASN A 719 -15.98 14.10 -16.74
CA ASN A 719 -14.52 13.98 -16.58
C ASN A 719 -14.19 13.09 -15.37
N VAL A 720 -14.20 11.78 -15.59
CA VAL A 720 -13.98 10.74 -14.55
C VAL A 720 -12.63 10.93 -13.85
N GLU A 721 -11.58 11.24 -14.60
CA GLU A 721 -10.22 11.49 -14.11
C GLU A 721 -10.17 12.69 -13.14
N GLY A 722 -10.79 13.82 -13.50
CA GLY A 722 -10.88 14.99 -12.64
C GLY A 722 -11.74 14.73 -11.40
N LYS A 723 -12.83 13.97 -11.53
CA LYS A 723 -13.63 13.51 -10.39
C LYS A 723 -12.78 12.61 -9.47
N ALA A 724 -11.97 11.71 -10.01
CA ALA A 724 -11.02 10.88 -9.26
C ALA A 724 -10.01 11.71 -8.47
N GLN A 725 -9.38 12.70 -9.11
CA GLN A 725 -8.41 13.58 -8.46
C GLN A 725 -9.07 14.40 -7.36
N CYS A 726 -10.25 14.97 -7.62
CA CYS A 726 -10.98 15.76 -6.63
C CYS A 726 -11.43 14.91 -5.43
N LEU A 727 -11.90 13.67 -5.65
CA LEU A 727 -12.20 12.71 -4.58
C LEU A 727 -10.95 12.31 -3.76
N SER A 728 -9.79 12.12 -4.40
CA SER A 728 -8.53 11.85 -3.69
C SER A 728 -8.07 13.06 -2.85
N VAL A 729 -8.19 14.28 -3.39
CA VAL A 729 -7.92 15.54 -2.65
C VAL A 729 -8.86 15.66 -1.45
N ILE A 730 -10.16 15.41 -1.63
CA ILE A 730 -11.13 15.40 -0.52
C ILE A 730 -10.72 14.40 0.56
N SER A 731 -10.45 13.15 0.17
CA SER A 731 -10.04 12.09 1.10
C SER A 731 -8.78 12.49 1.87
N THR A 732 -7.74 12.91 1.17
CA THR A 732 -6.44 13.32 1.74
C THR A 732 -6.56 14.53 2.69
N VAL A 733 -7.38 15.53 2.34
CA VAL A 733 -7.53 16.74 3.17
C VAL A 733 -8.42 16.48 4.39
N MET A 734 -9.46 15.64 4.27
CA MET A 734 -10.31 15.19 5.38
C MET A 734 -9.57 14.31 6.42
N GLU A 735 -8.31 13.93 6.17
CA GLU A 735 -7.45 13.24 7.14
C GLU A 735 -6.92 14.20 8.22
N VAL A 736 -6.37 15.33 7.77
CA VAL A 736 -5.58 16.25 8.59
C VAL A 736 -6.43 17.40 9.13
N VAL A 737 -7.43 17.86 8.36
CA VAL A 737 -8.23 19.04 8.69
C VAL A 737 -9.22 18.73 9.81
N GLN A 738 -9.14 19.51 10.89
CA GLN A 738 -10.04 19.44 12.06
C GLN A 738 -11.10 20.54 12.09
N ASP A 739 -10.95 21.60 11.28
CA ASP A 739 -11.89 22.73 11.26
C ASP A 739 -13.23 22.33 10.61
N LEU A 740 -14.34 22.56 11.33
CA LEU A 740 -15.66 22.09 10.92
C LEU A 740 -16.27 22.89 9.75
N GLU A 741 -15.83 24.11 9.47
CA GLU A 741 -16.24 24.86 8.27
C GLU A 741 -15.51 24.33 7.03
N ALA A 742 -14.23 23.98 7.16
CA ALA A 742 -13.48 23.30 6.10
C ALA A 742 -14.02 21.89 5.83
N ILE A 743 -14.30 21.09 6.87
CA ILE A 743 -14.94 19.77 6.72
C ILE A 743 -16.34 19.89 6.09
N PHE A 744 -17.15 20.87 6.49
CA PHE A 744 -18.44 21.14 5.85
C PHE A 744 -18.30 21.39 4.35
N ARG A 745 -17.33 22.21 3.92
CA ARG A 745 -17.07 22.48 2.50
C ARG A 745 -16.61 21.24 1.73
N LEU A 746 -15.78 20.40 2.33
CA LEU A 746 -15.37 19.12 1.75
C LEU A 746 -16.53 18.11 1.64
N LEU A 747 -17.46 18.10 2.60
CA LEU A 747 -18.71 17.30 2.50
C LEU A 747 -19.62 17.80 1.38
N VAL A 748 -19.77 19.12 1.21
CA VAL A 748 -20.52 19.71 0.08
C VAL A 748 -19.84 19.41 -1.26
N ALA A 749 -18.50 19.44 -1.32
CA ALA A 749 -17.73 19.09 -2.51
C ALA A 749 -17.92 17.61 -2.89
N LEU A 750 -17.81 16.71 -1.92
CA LEU A 750 -18.03 15.28 -2.05
C LEU A 750 -19.44 14.98 -2.55
N GLY A 751 -20.46 15.53 -1.88
CA GLY A 751 -21.86 15.40 -2.29
C GLY A 751 -22.12 15.93 -3.69
N THR A 752 -21.48 17.05 -4.07
CA THR A 752 -21.61 17.62 -5.43
C THR A 752 -20.97 16.73 -6.50
N LEU A 753 -19.82 16.09 -6.22
CA LEU A 753 -19.17 15.17 -7.17
C LEU A 753 -19.98 13.89 -7.42
N ILE A 754 -20.59 13.32 -6.38
CA ILE A 754 -21.27 12.02 -6.44
C ILE A 754 -22.78 12.11 -6.71
N SER A 755 -23.38 13.30 -6.63
CA SER A 755 -24.78 13.50 -7.02
C SER A 755 -24.94 13.20 -8.51
N ASP A 756 -25.93 12.35 -8.81
CA ASP A 756 -26.32 11.94 -10.15
C ASP A 756 -25.21 11.22 -10.97
N ASP A 757 -24.15 10.74 -10.30
CA ASP A 757 -23.03 10.02 -10.93
C ASP A 757 -22.65 8.73 -10.18
N THR A 758 -23.14 7.60 -10.68
CA THR A 758 -22.86 6.25 -10.16
C THR A 758 -21.37 5.88 -10.20
N ASN A 759 -20.61 6.38 -11.18
CA ASN A 759 -19.17 6.11 -11.28
C ASN A 759 -18.40 6.86 -10.19
N ALA A 760 -18.77 8.11 -9.94
CA ALA A 760 -18.22 8.90 -8.82
C ALA A 760 -18.61 8.31 -7.46
N VAL A 761 -19.82 7.78 -7.29
CA VAL A 761 -20.23 6.99 -6.09
C VAL A 761 -19.32 5.77 -5.90
N GLN A 762 -19.14 4.94 -6.93
CA GLN A 762 -18.29 3.75 -6.84
C GLN A 762 -16.82 4.09 -6.57
N LEU A 763 -16.33 5.18 -7.15
CA LEU A 763 -14.97 5.67 -6.94
C LEU A 763 -14.75 6.29 -5.55
N ALA A 764 -15.75 6.97 -5.00
CA ALA A 764 -15.73 7.42 -3.61
C ALA A 764 -15.76 6.25 -2.61
N LYS A 765 -16.41 5.13 -2.96
CA LYS A 765 -16.39 3.87 -2.20
C LYS A 765 -15.05 3.16 -2.29
N SER A 766 -14.43 3.07 -3.47
CA SER A 766 -13.09 2.46 -3.59
C SER A 766 -11.99 3.30 -2.94
N LEU A 767 -12.12 4.63 -2.96
CA LEU A 767 -11.34 5.57 -2.15
C LEU A 767 -11.79 5.60 -0.67
N GLY A 768 -12.73 4.75 -0.25
CA GLY A 768 -13.14 4.50 1.13
C GLY A 768 -13.71 5.70 1.91
N VAL A 769 -14.11 6.76 1.21
CA VAL A 769 -14.52 8.04 1.79
C VAL A 769 -15.78 7.91 2.66
N ASP A 770 -16.63 6.92 2.36
CA ASP A 770 -17.79 6.53 3.16
C ASP A 770 -17.44 6.33 4.65
N SER A 771 -16.34 5.62 4.94
CA SER A 771 -15.94 5.30 6.31
C SER A 771 -15.24 6.46 6.98
N GLN A 772 -14.52 7.28 6.22
CA GLN A 772 -13.86 8.47 6.72
C GLN A 772 -14.84 9.52 7.24
N ILE A 773 -15.99 9.70 6.57
CA ILE A 773 -16.97 10.72 6.95
C ILE A 773 -17.93 10.29 8.06
N LYS A 774 -18.12 8.98 8.33
CA LYS A 774 -19.08 8.47 9.34
C LYS A 774 -18.98 9.16 10.72
N LYS A 775 -17.76 9.51 11.17
CA LYS A 775 -17.55 10.27 12.41
C LYS A 775 -18.29 11.61 12.44
N TYR A 776 -18.45 12.29 11.31
CA TYR A 776 -19.11 13.60 11.22
C TYR A 776 -20.64 13.53 11.34
N ALA A 777 -21.26 12.36 11.16
CA ALA A 777 -22.69 12.16 11.39
C ALA A 777 -23.07 12.22 12.89
N SER A 778 -22.08 12.19 13.80
CA SER A 778 -22.27 12.30 15.25
C SER A 778 -22.06 13.73 15.80
N VAL A 779 -21.51 14.66 15.00
CA VAL A 779 -21.23 16.04 15.40
C VAL A 779 -22.53 16.75 15.81
N SER A 780 -22.54 17.36 17.00
CA SER A 780 -23.68 18.17 17.46
C SER A 780 -23.70 19.53 16.80
N GLU A 781 -22.60 20.29 16.88
CA GLU A 781 -22.49 21.66 16.38
C GLU A 781 -21.26 21.87 15.48
N PRO A 782 -21.37 22.63 14.37
CA PRO A 782 -22.61 23.20 13.83
C PRO A 782 -23.44 22.12 13.12
N ALA A 783 -24.74 22.04 13.42
CA ALA A 783 -25.65 20.96 12.96
C ALA A 783 -25.55 20.63 11.45
N LYS A 784 -25.32 21.64 10.61
CA LYS A 784 -25.11 21.50 9.15
C LYS A 784 -24.03 20.48 8.73
N VAL A 785 -23.01 20.24 9.56
CA VAL A 785 -21.97 19.23 9.30
C VAL A 785 -22.56 17.83 9.32
N LYS A 786 -23.35 17.54 10.36
CA LYS A 786 -24.02 16.25 10.55
C LYS A 786 -25.12 16.03 9.53
N GLU A 787 -25.90 17.06 9.21
CA GLU A 787 -26.94 16.98 8.18
C GLU A 787 -26.34 16.71 6.79
N CYS A 788 -25.38 17.53 6.36
CA CYS A 788 -24.67 17.33 5.09
C CYS A 788 -23.99 15.97 5.02
N CYS A 789 -23.32 15.53 6.10
CA CYS A 789 -22.72 14.20 6.19
C CYS A 789 -23.73 13.08 6.01
N ARG A 790 -24.92 13.18 6.63
CA ARG A 790 -25.98 12.18 6.47
C ARG A 790 -26.55 12.14 5.05
N PHE A 791 -26.66 13.27 4.36
CA PHE A 791 -27.04 13.26 2.94
C PHE A 791 -25.98 12.58 2.05
N VAL A 792 -24.68 12.84 2.28
CA VAL A 792 -23.61 12.18 1.52
C VAL A 792 -23.62 10.67 1.78
N LEU A 793 -23.79 10.25 3.04
CA LEU A 793 -23.89 8.83 3.42
C LEU A 793 -25.15 8.12 2.90
N ASN A 794 -26.15 8.84 2.40
CA ASN A 794 -27.30 8.24 1.72
C ASN A 794 -27.03 8.01 0.21
N LEU A 795 -25.96 8.58 -0.35
CA LEU A 795 -25.48 8.32 -1.72
C LEU A 795 -24.32 7.30 -1.76
N LEU A 796 -23.66 7.06 -0.62
CA LEU A 796 -22.57 6.10 -0.45
C LEU A 796 -23.04 4.80 0.23
#